data_AF-A0A6A5AVT3-F1
#
_entry.id   AF-A0A6A5AVT3-F1
#
_cell.length_a   1.000
_cell.length_b   1.000
_cell.length_c   1.000
_cell.angle_alpha   90.00
_cell.angle_beta   90.00
_cell.angle_gamma   90.00
#
_symmetry.space_group_name_H-M   'P 1'
#
loop_
_entity.id
_entity.type
_entity.pdbx_description
1 polymer ?
#
loop_
_entity_poly.entity_id
_entity_poly.type
_entity_poly.pdbx_seq_one_letter_code
_entity_poly.pdbx_strand_id
1 'polypeptide(L)'
;MNWLSETLEQAEILFRQFPMSRRDGQLIGHLLRILDDFEDFYSMLERKLQAESAERADNDAMNAAVCRLLLATAPTNVRFIIRLMYDEDILDRVTRWANADATSTSLHGLQLRCYASGLLSFALRDRSIADIVVNNESFCTNLLKRARFYANALEAEHAAAAAYMQDVQKKKAVSSKHKKPSVGTPSSKKRKLSIDDKKDMSNAPSISAAAAPPPPRTTDEHDDDETISTRLADLVLSIPAPTVNHEQGPAPLMLLDLLYTVQCVGLMGEYLELLASALKDDIVGTSITLLHSAHTSVWSATLQLISHFLAHKKFAFSFLDAGGLDLVLAAQASPRFAHLHRSLGMCLHAFASSSVVTELILSRDPTRTALLSMGMTLLSSPYDRARQNAVVFFGLVVPFRSALEYFEAHDGLYTLFNLIRAGNLPKAAVQRQLAHDACLCLRQYVRVHFAVLAQGLRRKTVDASTSSSRMIKQTLGKPVDIDDKAFEQHVAILEAHRPCTMMCKETKWQTQFTHLRGPLVLLEVLDVFRSHTATTDPSSEPTSFRLWLVERALFSLQILRMLTLAYPPMAVEICHTMLQDSQRTGLTILLDCAMTSHPRDGDIVKGALQVVCNCVCTSSSGDKQPQQYSKKDDRTTANNNTSSSSSMATPFPARAILKLAREKNAIKVCLQLLRYKRSLQHADAIRLLATQALLGLSKDRHVTQILEQMQIGQLLSDLIRNEPVLEENADVHAKFRECALELISHVTHRAPSASIHEATDPTVRKIEKANIVAATRVTYNPTELLVMIHDHLKAHGLHAAADALESEAALNLRASCPSPQKPIKKAKVALDDASTPRPAKKPKRSMAHHPKLLSFAQRRQQMLSKWKQQPSYFDKDIPAQSMVLSSPKKATSMAKKPLVKPTWLDTVVRQHLREQHRLCPHPVSVVPPFSLTASKSHRCPDVSPPPLYVPPWMIENYVFVLSNTIVFK
;
A
#
# COMPACT_ATOMS: atom_id res chain seq x y z
N MET A 1 50.82 -4.82 -21.13
CA MET A 1 49.36 -5.02 -20.94
C MET A 1 49.03 -6.50 -20.85
N ASN A 2 49.11 -7.30 -21.92
CA ASN A 2 48.80 -8.74 -21.88
C ASN A 2 49.48 -9.52 -20.73
N TRP A 3 50.79 -9.35 -20.51
CA TRP A 3 51.51 -9.97 -19.37
C TRP A 3 50.92 -9.64 -17.99
N LEU A 4 50.51 -8.39 -17.77
CA LEU A 4 49.89 -7.95 -16.52
C LEU A 4 48.45 -8.51 -16.38
N SER A 5 47.71 -8.56 -17.49
CA SER A 5 46.36 -9.14 -17.53
C SER A 5 46.40 -10.62 -17.19
N GLU A 6 47.35 -11.35 -17.79
CA GLU A 6 47.52 -12.78 -17.55
C GLU A 6 48.00 -13.09 -16.13
N THR A 7 48.92 -12.29 -15.58
CA THR A 7 49.33 -12.38 -14.16
C THR A 7 48.13 -12.20 -13.22
N LEU A 8 47.23 -11.25 -13.50
CA LEU A 8 46.01 -11.02 -12.72
C LEU A 8 44.99 -12.16 -12.89
N GLU A 9 44.76 -12.62 -14.11
CA GLU A 9 43.85 -13.73 -14.44
C GLU A 9 44.30 -15.05 -13.80
N GLN A 10 45.57 -15.44 -13.97
CA GLN A 10 46.16 -16.63 -13.34
C GLN A 10 46.00 -16.57 -11.82
N ALA A 11 46.27 -15.42 -11.20
CA ALA A 11 46.16 -15.27 -9.76
C ALA A 11 44.69 -15.35 -9.27
N GLU A 12 43.73 -14.69 -9.94
CA GLU A 12 42.31 -14.83 -9.59
C GLU A 12 41.85 -16.29 -9.76
N ILE A 13 42.28 -16.97 -10.82
CA ILE A 13 41.96 -18.38 -11.08
C ILE A 13 42.48 -19.28 -9.95
N LEU A 14 43.76 -19.13 -9.55
CA LEU A 14 44.35 -19.88 -8.44
C LEU A 14 43.57 -19.67 -7.14
N PHE A 15 43.20 -18.42 -6.83
CA PHE A 15 42.38 -18.08 -5.66
C PHE A 15 40.96 -18.66 -5.70
N ARG A 16 40.34 -18.75 -6.89
CA ARG A 16 39.01 -19.36 -7.09
C ARG A 16 39.03 -20.88 -6.99
N GLN A 17 40.11 -21.54 -7.43
CA GLN A 17 40.27 -23.00 -7.33
C GLN A 17 40.70 -23.45 -5.94
N PHE A 18 41.64 -22.71 -5.34
CA PHE A 18 42.22 -23.00 -4.04
C PHE A 18 41.93 -21.85 -3.07
N PRO A 19 40.84 -21.93 -2.27
CA PRO A 19 40.61 -21.04 -1.13
C PRO A 19 41.58 -21.38 0.03
N MET A 20 42.88 -21.27 -0.29
CA MET A 20 44.02 -21.49 0.58
C MET A 20 44.23 -20.30 1.54
N SER A 21 45.37 -20.30 2.23
CA SER A 21 45.73 -19.36 3.30
C SER A 21 45.40 -17.90 3.00
N ARG A 22 45.02 -17.15 4.05
CA ARG A 22 44.72 -15.70 3.98
C ARG A 22 45.80 -14.85 3.30
N ARG A 23 47.04 -15.33 3.20
CA ARG A 23 48.15 -14.65 2.51
C ARG A 23 47.93 -14.50 1.00
N ASP A 24 47.38 -15.49 0.33
CA ASP A 24 47.44 -15.50 -1.14
C ASP A 24 46.36 -14.59 -1.74
N GLY A 25 45.18 -14.53 -1.08
CA GLY A 25 44.19 -13.49 -1.31
C GLY A 25 44.65 -12.08 -0.90
N GLN A 26 45.60 -11.95 0.04
CA GLN A 26 46.25 -10.67 0.33
C GLN A 26 47.21 -10.26 -0.78
N LEU A 27 47.90 -11.18 -1.45
CA LEU A 27 48.80 -10.85 -2.57
C LEU A 27 48.05 -10.30 -3.79
N ILE A 28 46.89 -10.88 -4.14
CA ILE A 28 46.04 -10.36 -5.23
C ILE A 28 45.47 -9.00 -4.85
N GLY A 29 44.95 -8.86 -3.62
CA GLY A 29 44.46 -7.57 -3.11
C GLY A 29 45.58 -6.51 -3.03
N HIS A 30 46.82 -6.91 -2.79
CA HIS A 30 47.99 -6.03 -2.78
C HIS A 30 48.42 -5.64 -4.18
N LEU A 31 48.40 -6.55 -5.16
CA LEU A 31 48.71 -6.26 -6.56
C LEU A 31 47.68 -5.31 -7.18
N LEU A 32 46.38 -5.57 -6.98
CA LEU A 32 45.32 -4.65 -7.40
C LEU A 32 45.45 -3.30 -6.69
N ARG A 33 45.76 -3.30 -5.39
CA ARG A 33 46.06 -2.06 -4.66
C ARG A 33 47.29 -1.32 -5.23
N ILE A 34 48.36 -1.99 -5.65
CA ILE A 34 49.54 -1.35 -6.26
C ILE A 34 49.17 -0.67 -7.58
N LEU A 35 48.21 -1.22 -8.34
CA LEU A 35 47.67 -0.57 -9.55
C LEU A 35 46.77 0.63 -9.20
N ASP A 36 46.07 0.58 -8.06
CA ASP A 36 45.21 1.68 -7.58
C ASP A 36 46.02 2.80 -6.88
N ASP A 37 47.13 2.47 -6.22
CA ASP A 37 48.10 3.41 -5.63
C ASP A 37 49.01 4.06 -6.72
N PHE A 38 48.93 3.63 -8.00
CA PHE A 38 49.68 4.21 -9.15
C PHE A 38 48.77 5.13 -9.97
N GLU A 39 48.72 6.42 -9.61
CA GLU A 39 47.74 7.40 -10.12
C GLU A 39 47.59 7.47 -11.66
N ASP A 40 48.70 7.31 -12.40
CA ASP A 40 48.71 7.37 -13.87
C ASP A 40 48.22 6.09 -14.57
N PHE A 41 47.98 4.99 -13.85
CA PHE A 41 47.69 3.69 -14.47
C PHE A 41 46.34 3.72 -15.22
N TYR A 42 45.27 4.11 -14.54
CA TYR A 42 43.94 4.18 -15.16
C TYR A 42 43.82 5.35 -16.15
N SER A 43 44.49 6.49 -15.90
CA SER A 43 44.53 7.61 -16.85
C SER A 43 45.25 7.24 -18.15
N MET A 44 46.23 6.33 -18.11
CA MET A 44 46.89 5.78 -19.30
C MET A 44 45.95 4.87 -20.10
N LEU A 45 45.11 4.07 -19.44
CA LEU A 45 44.13 3.20 -20.09
C LEU A 45 42.98 4.02 -20.71
N GLU A 46 42.48 5.04 -20.00
CA GLU A 46 41.48 6.03 -20.46
C GLU A 46 41.94 6.72 -21.76
N ARG A 47 43.12 7.35 -21.73
CA ARG A 47 43.74 7.98 -22.92
C ARG A 47 43.96 7.00 -24.08
N LYS A 48 44.31 5.74 -23.81
CA LYS A 48 44.46 4.70 -24.84
C LYS A 48 43.13 4.28 -25.47
N LEU A 49 42.04 4.33 -24.72
CA LEU A 49 40.71 3.96 -25.22
C LEU A 49 40.07 5.11 -26.03
N GLN A 50 40.26 6.36 -25.59
CA GLN A 50 39.85 7.59 -26.30
C GLN A 50 40.58 7.79 -27.63
N ALA A 51 41.87 7.42 -27.71
CA ALA A 51 42.72 7.39 -28.90
C ALA A 51 42.52 8.57 -29.89
N GLU A 52 43.20 9.69 -29.61
CA GLU A 52 43.15 10.98 -30.33
C GLU A 52 43.64 10.95 -31.80
N SER A 53 43.82 9.77 -32.41
CA SER A 53 44.50 9.59 -33.71
C SER A 53 44.06 8.29 -34.38
N ALA A 54 43.78 8.35 -35.69
CA ALA A 54 43.22 7.23 -36.47
C ALA A 54 44.05 5.92 -36.35
N GLU A 55 45.38 6.02 -36.50
CA GLU A 55 46.32 4.88 -36.38
C GLU A 55 46.24 4.12 -35.05
N ARG A 56 45.66 4.73 -34.00
CA ARG A 56 45.43 4.09 -32.70
C ARG A 56 44.00 3.57 -32.53
N ALA A 57 43.03 4.14 -33.24
CA ALA A 57 41.66 3.63 -33.29
C ALA A 57 41.59 2.27 -34.01
N ASP A 58 42.36 2.12 -35.09
CA ASP A 58 42.37 0.92 -35.95
C ASP A 58 43.33 -0.19 -35.45
N ASN A 59 43.93 -0.02 -34.26
CA ASN A 59 44.90 -0.98 -33.71
C ASN A 59 44.21 -2.03 -32.83
N ASP A 60 43.57 -3.02 -33.46
CA ASP A 60 42.84 -4.10 -32.79
C ASP A 60 43.63 -4.77 -31.66
N ALA A 61 44.92 -5.08 -31.91
CA ALA A 61 45.78 -5.77 -30.95
C ALA A 61 46.05 -4.92 -29.69
N MET A 62 46.26 -3.61 -29.84
CA MET A 62 46.39 -2.69 -28.70
C MET A 62 45.05 -2.55 -27.95
N ASN A 63 43.95 -2.36 -28.68
CA ASN A 63 42.64 -2.10 -28.09
C ASN A 63 42.11 -3.33 -27.34
N ALA A 64 42.31 -4.54 -27.89
CA ALA A 64 42.04 -5.80 -27.19
C ALA A 64 42.87 -5.93 -25.90
N ALA A 65 44.16 -5.57 -25.94
CA ALA A 65 45.04 -5.62 -24.78
C ALA A 65 44.67 -4.62 -23.67
N VAL A 66 44.12 -3.45 -24.03
CA VAL A 66 43.56 -2.48 -23.06
C VAL A 66 42.27 -3.04 -22.45
N CYS A 67 41.36 -3.57 -23.28
CA CYS A 67 40.09 -4.11 -22.80
C CYS A 67 40.26 -5.33 -21.89
N ARG A 68 41.19 -6.26 -22.23
CA ARG A 68 41.56 -7.40 -21.38
C ARG A 68 42.12 -6.94 -20.03
N LEU A 69 42.97 -5.91 -20.00
CA LEU A 69 43.56 -5.40 -18.77
C LEU A 69 42.54 -4.67 -17.86
N LEU A 70 41.60 -3.92 -18.45
CA LEU A 70 40.48 -3.33 -17.72
C LEU A 70 39.55 -4.42 -17.15
N LEU A 71 39.31 -5.52 -17.87
CA LEU A 71 38.57 -6.67 -17.35
C LEU A 71 39.31 -7.38 -16.22
N ALA A 72 40.62 -7.55 -16.31
CA ALA A 72 41.43 -8.19 -15.27
C ALA A 72 41.47 -7.38 -13.95
N THR A 73 41.28 -6.06 -13.99
CA THR A 73 41.14 -5.21 -12.79
C THR A 73 39.68 -5.00 -12.33
N ALA A 74 38.70 -5.51 -13.08
CA ALA A 74 37.27 -5.36 -12.75
C ALA A 74 36.87 -5.83 -11.34
N PRO A 75 37.44 -6.90 -10.72
CA PRO A 75 37.03 -7.35 -9.39
C PRO A 75 37.09 -6.28 -8.29
N THR A 76 38.01 -5.30 -8.39
CA THR A 76 38.04 -4.10 -7.54
C THR A 76 37.44 -2.89 -8.26
N ASN A 77 37.70 -2.72 -9.56
CA ASN A 77 37.51 -1.45 -10.26
C ASN A 77 36.33 -1.37 -11.25
N VAL A 78 35.27 -2.15 -11.03
CA VAL A 78 33.97 -1.99 -11.74
C VAL A 78 33.51 -0.52 -11.82
N ARG A 79 33.71 0.26 -10.74
CA ARG A 79 33.32 1.68 -10.70
C ARG A 79 34.09 2.56 -11.68
N PHE A 80 35.37 2.27 -11.92
CA PHE A 80 36.15 2.97 -12.93
C PHE A 80 35.65 2.61 -14.34
N ILE A 81 35.40 1.32 -14.61
CA ILE A 81 34.83 0.86 -15.89
C ILE A 81 33.48 1.55 -16.15
N ILE A 82 32.59 1.61 -15.15
CA ILE A 82 31.30 2.31 -15.28
C ILE A 82 31.52 3.82 -15.52
N ARG A 83 32.41 4.49 -14.77
CA ARG A 83 32.74 5.91 -14.99
C ARG A 83 33.22 6.16 -16.42
N LEU A 84 34.10 5.30 -16.93
CA LEU A 84 34.71 5.41 -18.27
C LEU A 84 33.67 5.30 -19.39
N MET A 85 32.53 4.65 -19.14
CA MET A 85 31.43 4.48 -20.11
C MET A 85 30.36 5.58 -20.01
N TYR A 86 30.56 6.63 -19.20
CA TYR A 86 29.79 7.89 -19.29
C TYR A 86 30.41 8.88 -20.30
N ASP A 87 31.56 8.57 -20.88
CA ASP A 87 32.12 9.26 -22.04
C ASP A 87 31.51 8.65 -23.30
N GLU A 88 30.64 9.41 -23.99
CA GLU A 88 29.86 8.95 -25.15
C GLU A 88 30.77 8.46 -26.30
N ASP A 89 31.92 9.10 -26.53
CA ASP A 89 32.88 8.71 -27.58
C ASP A 89 33.55 7.36 -27.27
N ILE A 90 33.70 7.03 -25.98
CA ILE A 90 34.18 5.72 -25.53
C ILE A 90 33.05 4.69 -25.59
N LEU A 91 31.85 5.04 -25.12
CA LEU A 91 30.69 4.13 -25.09
C LEU A 91 30.28 3.69 -26.50
N ASP A 92 30.17 4.62 -27.45
CA ASP A 92 29.90 4.30 -28.86
C ASP A 92 31.01 3.41 -29.43
N ARG A 93 32.29 3.71 -29.16
CA ARG A 93 33.43 2.94 -29.66
C ARG A 93 33.47 1.52 -29.11
N VAL A 94 33.27 1.34 -27.80
CA VAL A 94 33.19 0.01 -27.17
C VAL A 94 31.96 -0.75 -27.66
N THR A 95 30.84 -0.06 -27.90
CA THR A 95 29.64 -0.66 -28.50
C THR A 95 29.90 -1.10 -29.95
N ARG A 96 30.58 -0.29 -30.77
CA ARG A 96 30.99 -0.65 -32.14
C ARG A 96 31.93 -1.84 -32.19
N TRP A 97 32.97 -1.86 -31.35
CA TRP A 97 33.87 -3.02 -31.21
C TRP A 97 33.11 -4.27 -30.75
N ALA A 98 32.20 -4.15 -29.78
CA ALA A 98 31.32 -5.24 -29.35
C ALA A 98 30.31 -5.67 -30.44
N ASN A 99 30.01 -4.82 -31.43
CA ASN A 99 29.09 -5.11 -32.53
C ASN A 99 29.74 -5.86 -33.71
N ALA A 100 31.07 -5.98 -33.75
CA ALA A 100 31.82 -6.53 -34.89
C ALA A 100 31.33 -7.94 -35.33
N ASP A 101 31.31 -8.18 -36.64
CA ASP A 101 30.68 -9.36 -37.23
C ASP A 101 31.36 -10.69 -36.86
N ALA A 102 30.55 -11.75 -36.80
CA ALA A 102 30.98 -13.11 -36.46
C ALA A 102 32.01 -13.69 -37.44
N THR A 103 31.98 -13.24 -38.70
CA THR A 103 32.83 -13.68 -39.82
C THR A 103 34.21 -13.02 -39.87
N SER A 104 34.56 -12.16 -38.89
CA SER A 104 35.87 -11.52 -38.82
C SER A 104 36.99 -12.52 -38.47
N THR A 105 37.69 -13.01 -39.50
CA THR A 105 38.72 -14.07 -39.38
C THR A 105 39.98 -13.64 -38.62
N SER A 106 40.14 -12.37 -38.24
CA SER A 106 41.32 -11.89 -37.51
C SER A 106 41.22 -12.24 -36.02
N LEU A 107 42.25 -12.92 -35.50
CA LEU A 107 42.33 -13.27 -34.08
C LEU A 107 42.22 -12.03 -33.17
N HIS A 108 42.80 -10.90 -33.58
CA HIS A 108 42.75 -9.65 -32.83
C HIS A 108 41.37 -8.98 -32.88
N GLY A 109 40.61 -9.08 -33.98
CA GLY A 109 39.23 -8.60 -34.05
C GLY A 109 38.30 -9.41 -33.14
N LEU A 110 38.45 -10.74 -33.13
CA LEU A 110 37.74 -11.62 -32.20
C LEU A 110 38.10 -11.33 -30.72
N GLN A 111 39.38 -11.11 -30.43
CA GLN A 111 39.85 -10.70 -29.10
C GLN A 111 39.23 -9.35 -28.68
N LEU A 112 39.30 -8.34 -29.55
CA LEU A 112 38.75 -7.01 -29.28
C LEU A 112 37.23 -7.07 -29.03
N ARG A 113 36.47 -7.77 -29.89
CA ARG A 113 35.02 -7.93 -29.72
C ARG A 113 34.68 -8.62 -28.40
N CYS A 114 35.37 -9.70 -28.07
CA CYS A 114 35.16 -10.45 -26.84
C CYS A 114 35.40 -9.56 -25.61
N TYR A 115 36.54 -8.87 -25.53
CA TYR A 115 36.86 -8.02 -24.39
C TYR A 115 36.02 -6.73 -24.34
N ALA A 116 35.63 -6.14 -25.47
CA ALA A 116 34.69 -5.02 -25.53
C ALA A 116 33.29 -5.41 -25.05
N SER A 117 32.77 -6.57 -25.51
CA SER A 117 31.52 -7.15 -25.01
C SER A 117 31.61 -7.44 -23.51
N GLY A 118 32.78 -7.87 -23.03
CA GLY A 118 33.07 -8.04 -21.61
C GLY A 118 32.97 -6.73 -20.82
N LEU A 119 33.62 -5.65 -21.25
CA LEU A 119 33.51 -4.34 -20.58
C LEU A 119 32.07 -3.85 -20.55
N LEU A 120 31.35 -4.01 -21.66
CA LEU A 120 29.94 -3.65 -21.75
C LEU A 120 29.07 -4.47 -20.77
N SER A 121 29.40 -5.74 -20.51
CA SER A 121 28.72 -6.58 -19.51
C SER A 121 28.94 -6.12 -18.04
N PHE A 122 29.89 -5.22 -17.78
CA PHE A 122 30.03 -4.50 -16.52
C PHE A 122 29.33 -3.13 -16.57
N ALA A 123 29.39 -2.45 -17.71
CA ALA A 123 28.76 -1.14 -17.94
C ALA A 123 27.23 -1.18 -17.87
N LEU A 124 26.60 -2.16 -18.53
CA LEU A 124 25.14 -2.43 -18.56
C LEU A 124 24.54 -2.80 -17.18
N ARG A 125 25.34 -2.80 -16.11
CA ARG A 125 24.87 -2.96 -14.72
C ARG A 125 24.51 -1.61 -14.10
N ASP A 126 24.97 -0.51 -14.68
CA ASP A 126 24.39 0.81 -14.45
C ASP A 126 23.22 1.01 -15.43
N ARG A 127 22.09 1.49 -14.90
CA ARG A 127 20.87 1.64 -15.69
C ARG A 127 20.99 2.77 -16.70
N SER A 128 21.74 3.83 -16.41
CA SER A 128 21.92 4.96 -17.32
C SER A 128 22.56 4.55 -18.65
N ILE A 129 23.60 3.73 -18.58
CA ILE A 129 24.31 3.18 -19.75
C ILE A 129 23.44 2.16 -20.48
N ALA A 130 22.70 1.30 -19.75
CA ALA A 130 21.76 0.38 -20.35
C ALA A 130 20.62 1.10 -21.10
N ASP A 131 20.07 2.18 -20.53
CA ASP A 131 19.05 3.02 -21.17
C ASP A 131 19.55 3.62 -22.51
N ILE A 132 20.85 3.93 -22.64
CA ILE A 132 21.46 4.39 -23.91
C ILE A 132 21.61 3.22 -24.89
N VAL A 133 22.28 2.14 -24.48
CA VAL A 133 22.69 1.04 -25.37
C VAL A 133 21.49 0.24 -25.92
N VAL A 134 20.42 0.07 -25.12
CA VAL A 134 19.19 -0.63 -25.53
C VAL A 134 18.51 0.04 -26.72
N ASN A 135 18.60 1.37 -26.84
CA ASN A 135 18.01 2.11 -27.96
C ASN A 135 18.76 1.90 -29.30
N ASN A 136 19.94 1.26 -29.30
CA ASN A 136 20.61 0.85 -30.53
C ASN A 136 20.07 -0.51 -31.02
N GLU A 137 18.99 -0.47 -31.82
CA GLU A 137 18.36 -1.66 -32.41
C GLU A 137 19.34 -2.54 -33.19
N SER A 138 20.32 -1.94 -33.88
CA SER A 138 21.30 -2.67 -34.69
C SER A 138 22.23 -3.52 -33.81
N PHE A 139 22.71 -2.94 -32.71
CA PHE A 139 23.54 -3.63 -31.73
C PHE A 139 22.77 -4.74 -31.02
N CYS A 140 21.56 -4.43 -30.56
CA CYS A 140 20.69 -5.38 -29.86
C CYS A 140 20.35 -6.60 -30.74
N THR A 141 19.98 -6.38 -32.00
CA THR A 141 19.68 -7.49 -32.93
C THR A 141 20.94 -8.28 -33.30
N ASN A 142 22.11 -7.66 -33.41
CA ASN A 142 23.36 -8.38 -33.68
C ASN A 142 23.82 -9.23 -32.50
N LEU A 143 23.70 -8.75 -31.24
CA LEU A 143 23.95 -9.59 -30.06
C LEU A 143 22.99 -10.78 -29.98
N LEU A 144 21.70 -10.59 -30.31
CA LEU A 144 20.72 -11.68 -30.34
C LEU A 144 21.06 -12.74 -31.40
N LYS A 145 21.40 -12.31 -32.62
CA LYS A 145 21.90 -13.21 -33.67
C LYS A 145 23.16 -13.96 -33.23
N ARG A 146 24.09 -13.30 -32.54
CA ARG A 146 25.34 -13.91 -32.04
C ARG A 146 25.08 -14.94 -30.93
N ALA A 147 24.17 -14.65 -30.00
CA ALA A 147 23.73 -15.62 -29.00
C ALA A 147 23.10 -16.86 -29.64
N ARG A 148 22.26 -16.66 -30.68
CA ARG A 148 21.66 -17.75 -31.46
C ARG A 148 22.70 -18.53 -32.27
N PHE A 149 23.66 -17.85 -32.90
CA PHE A 149 24.76 -18.46 -33.64
C PHE A 149 25.54 -19.43 -32.75
N TYR A 150 25.98 -18.98 -31.57
CA TYR A 150 26.66 -19.86 -30.61
C TYR A 150 25.77 -21.00 -30.09
N ALA A 151 24.45 -20.81 -29.96
CA ALA A 151 23.54 -21.90 -29.61
C ALA A 151 23.37 -22.91 -30.75
N ASN A 152 23.37 -22.48 -32.02
CA ASN A 152 23.30 -23.37 -33.17
C ASN A 152 24.61 -24.18 -33.36
N ALA A 153 25.76 -23.53 -33.16
CA ALA A 153 27.09 -24.15 -33.25
C ALA A 153 27.38 -25.18 -32.13
N LEU A 154 26.53 -25.24 -31.11
CA LEU A 154 26.49 -26.36 -30.16
C LEU A 154 25.52 -27.43 -30.67
N GLU A 155 25.90 -28.11 -31.75
CA GLU A 155 25.02 -29.02 -32.50
C GLU A 155 24.38 -30.12 -31.64
N ALA A 156 25.14 -30.69 -30.70
CA ALA A 156 24.66 -31.75 -29.81
C ALA A 156 23.58 -31.23 -28.84
N GLU A 157 23.83 -30.10 -28.19
CA GLU A 157 22.87 -29.37 -27.36
C GLU A 157 21.65 -28.92 -28.15
N HIS A 158 21.84 -28.42 -29.37
CA HIS A 158 20.76 -27.95 -30.25
C HIS A 158 19.86 -29.11 -30.70
N ALA A 159 20.44 -30.25 -31.08
CA ALA A 159 19.70 -31.47 -31.40
C ALA A 159 18.94 -32.02 -30.17
N ALA A 160 19.58 -32.02 -29.00
CA ALA A 160 18.94 -32.42 -27.74
C ALA A 160 17.75 -31.49 -27.39
N ALA A 161 17.93 -30.17 -27.50
CA ALA A 161 16.89 -29.17 -27.28
C ALA A 161 15.72 -29.29 -28.27
N ALA A 162 16.01 -29.53 -29.55
CA ALA A 162 14.99 -29.77 -30.56
C ALA A 162 14.18 -31.04 -30.26
N ALA A 163 14.83 -32.14 -29.90
CA ALA A 163 14.17 -33.38 -29.49
C ALA A 163 13.32 -33.20 -28.22
N TYR A 164 13.86 -32.51 -27.22
CA TYR A 164 13.17 -32.18 -25.96
C TYR A 164 11.91 -31.34 -26.21
N MET A 165 12.00 -30.25 -26.97
CA MET A 165 10.85 -29.39 -27.27
C MET A 165 9.77 -30.13 -28.06
N GLN A 166 10.13 -31.02 -28.97
CA GLN A 166 9.16 -31.89 -29.66
C GLN A 166 8.44 -32.85 -28.70
N ASP A 167 9.14 -33.44 -27.73
CA ASP A 167 8.53 -34.32 -26.71
C ASP A 167 7.58 -33.54 -25.78
N VAL A 168 7.98 -32.36 -25.31
CA VAL A 168 7.10 -31.46 -24.53
C VAL A 168 5.81 -31.12 -25.31
N GLN A 169 5.92 -30.84 -26.61
CA GLN A 169 4.76 -30.60 -27.47
C GLN A 169 3.88 -31.86 -27.64
N LYS A 170 4.48 -33.05 -27.84
CA LYS A 170 3.78 -34.34 -27.93
C LYS A 170 3.01 -34.63 -26.62
N LYS A 171 3.64 -34.49 -25.46
CA LYS A 171 3.04 -34.66 -24.12
C LYS A 171 1.82 -33.74 -23.92
N LYS A 172 1.93 -32.47 -24.31
CA LYS A 172 0.80 -31.52 -24.29
C LYS A 172 -0.36 -31.94 -25.20
N ALA A 173 -0.07 -32.41 -26.41
CA ALA A 173 -1.10 -32.83 -27.37
C ALA A 173 -1.86 -34.11 -26.92
N VAL A 174 -1.22 -34.97 -26.12
CA VAL A 174 -1.89 -36.13 -25.48
C VAL A 174 -2.75 -35.69 -24.30
N SER A 175 -2.26 -34.74 -23.49
CA SER A 175 -2.97 -34.20 -22.33
C SER A 175 -4.26 -33.45 -22.72
N SER A 176 -4.23 -32.65 -23.80
CA SER A 176 -5.42 -31.93 -24.28
C SER A 176 -6.51 -32.87 -24.81
N LYS A 177 -6.14 -33.97 -25.50
CA LYS A 177 -7.09 -34.97 -26.03
C LYS A 177 -7.90 -35.67 -24.93
N HIS A 178 -7.33 -35.86 -23.73
CA HIS A 178 -8.04 -36.45 -22.59
C HIS A 178 -9.01 -35.49 -21.88
N LYS A 179 -9.02 -34.20 -22.23
CA LYS A 179 -9.77 -33.17 -21.49
C LYS A 179 -11.02 -32.66 -22.24
N LYS A 180 -11.79 -33.57 -22.84
CA LYS A 180 -13.13 -33.28 -23.38
C LYS A 180 -14.17 -33.14 -22.25
N PRO A 181 -14.80 -31.97 -22.03
CA PRO A 181 -15.97 -31.86 -21.16
C PRO A 181 -17.23 -32.42 -21.86
N SER A 182 -18.13 -33.01 -21.09
CA SER A 182 -19.42 -33.51 -21.57
C SER A 182 -20.42 -32.36 -21.79
N VAL A 183 -20.82 -32.15 -23.06
CA VAL A 183 -22.06 -31.52 -23.55
C VAL A 183 -22.61 -30.32 -22.76
N GLY A 184 -22.44 -29.12 -23.33
CA GLY A 184 -23.25 -27.92 -23.04
C GLY A 184 -23.34 -27.05 -24.29
N THR A 185 -24.55 -26.70 -24.73
CA THR A 185 -24.80 -26.05 -26.03
C THR A 185 -24.21 -24.63 -26.14
N PRO A 186 -23.51 -24.28 -27.25
CA PRO A 186 -22.95 -22.95 -27.44
C PRO A 186 -23.92 -21.97 -28.12
N SER A 187 -24.14 -20.79 -27.53
CA SER A 187 -24.87 -19.68 -28.14
C SER A 187 -23.91 -18.55 -28.57
N SER A 188 -23.26 -18.70 -29.73
CA SER A 188 -22.24 -17.76 -30.20
C SER A 188 -22.83 -16.51 -30.88
N LYS A 189 -22.59 -15.32 -30.31
CA LYS A 189 -22.75 -14.03 -31.03
C LYS A 189 -21.37 -13.43 -31.35
N LYS A 190 -20.78 -13.83 -32.49
CA LYS A 190 -19.68 -13.07 -33.12
C LYS A 190 -20.27 -11.84 -33.82
N ARG A 191 -19.68 -10.67 -33.66
CA ARG A 191 -19.90 -9.53 -34.58
C ARG A 191 -18.98 -9.69 -35.80
N LYS A 192 -19.55 -9.61 -37.00
CA LYS A 192 -18.82 -9.35 -38.25
C LYS A 192 -18.45 -7.87 -38.31
N LEU A 193 -17.32 -7.57 -38.96
CA LEU A 193 -17.15 -6.44 -39.87
C LEU A 193 -16.42 -6.98 -41.10
N SER A 194 -16.77 -6.47 -42.29
CA SER A 194 -16.32 -7.01 -43.58
C SER A 194 -16.54 -5.99 -44.68
N ILE A 195 -15.51 -5.71 -45.49
CA ILE A 195 -15.50 -4.94 -46.74
C ILE A 195 -14.07 -5.08 -47.32
N ASP A 196 -13.83 -5.25 -48.61
CA ASP A 196 -14.67 -5.90 -49.64
C ASP A 196 -13.78 -6.44 -50.78
N ASP A 197 -14.29 -7.37 -51.59
CA ASP A 197 -13.49 -8.14 -52.57
C ASP A 197 -13.38 -7.50 -53.97
N LYS A 198 -12.28 -7.81 -54.70
CA LYS A 198 -12.25 -7.72 -56.18
C LYS A 198 -11.23 -8.62 -56.92
N LYS A 199 -11.38 -9.93 -56.70
CA LYS A 199 -11.50 -11.01 -57.72
C LYS A 199 -10.95 -10.80 -59.15
N ASP A 200 -10.10 -11.73 -59.62
CA ASP A 200 -10.29 -12.62 -60.80
C ASP A 200 -9.14 -13.68 -60.83
N MET A 201 -9.41 -14.99 -60.73
CA MET A 201 -9.71 -15.98 -61.79
C MET A 201 -8.52 -16.25 -62.76
N SER A 202 -8.11 -17.49 -63.08
CA SER A 202 -8.90 -18.75 -63.15
C SER A 202 -8.08 -20.07 -63.08
N ASN A 203 -8.81 -21.18 -62.87
CA ASN A 203 -8.54 -22.58 -63.29
C ASN A 203 -7.42 -23.45 -62.65
N ALA A 204 -7.64 -24.76 -62.76
CA ALA A 204 -6.87 -25.93 -62.31
C ALA A 204 -7.21 -27.12 -63.28
N PRO A 205 -6.80 -28.40 -63.10
CA PRO A 205 -5.94 -28.99 -62.06
C PRO A 205 -4.88 -30.03 -62.57
N SER A 206 -4.17 -30.65 -61.61
CA SER A 206 -3.73 -32.06 -61.58
C SER A 206 -2.41 -32.54 -62.25
N ILE A 207 -2.02 -33.75 -61.83
CA ILE A 207 -0.95 -34.67 -62.29
C ILE A 207 0.40 -34.60 -61.56
N SER A 208 0.92 -35.79 -61.27
CA SER A 208 2.15 -36.12 -60.54
C SER A 208 3.23 -36.69 -61.48
N ALA A 209 4.51 -36.36 -61.29
CA ALA A 209 5.63 -37.23 -61.67
C ALA A 209 6.98 -36.79 -61.07
N ALA A 210 7.82 -37.80 -60.80
CA ALA A 210 9.29 -37.82 -60.88
C ALA A 210 10.17 -36.79 -60.15
N ALA A 211 11.37 -37.25 -59.75
CA ALA A 211 12.44 -36.42 -59.21
C ALA A 211 13.42 -36.00 -60.31
N ALA A 212 14.06 -34.84 -60.11
CA ALA A 212 15.27 -34.40 -60.82
C ALA A 212 16.23 -33.78 -59.78
N PRO A 213 17.56 -33.92 -59.95
CA PRO A 213 18.53 -33.42 -58.97
C PRO A 213 18.66 -31.89 -59.00
N PRO A 214 19.07 -31.24 -57.89
CA PRO A 214 19.45 -29.84 -57.91
C PRO A 214 20.74 -29.63 -58.74
N PRO A 215 20.93 -28.45 -59.37
CA PRO A 215 22.19 -28.10 -60.00
C PRO A 215 23.31 -27.96 -58.96
N PRO A 216 24.60 -28.12 -59.36
CA PRO A 216 25.72 -27.97 -58.44
C PRO A 216 25.76 -26.53 -57.89
N ARG A 217 25.71 -26.41 -56.55
CA ARG A 217 26.14 -25.18 -55.88
C ARG A 217 27.66 -25.11 -55.93
N THR A 218 28.20 -23.92 -56.17
CA THR A 218 29.60 -23.63 -55.90
C THR A 218 29.86 -23.79 -54.40
N THR A 219 30.73 -24.72 -54.05
CA THR A 219 31.33 -24.82 -52.71
C THR A 219 32.24 -23.61 -52.49
N ASP A 220 32.11 -22.98 -51.31
CA ASP A 220 33.13 -22.11 -50.66
C ASP A 220 32.58 -21.50 -49.33
N GLU A 221 31.27 -21.58 -49.06
CA GLU A 221 30.63 -21.06 -47.82
C GLU A 221 30.26 -22.17 -46.78
N HIS A 222 31.08 -23.20 -46.56
CA HIS A 222 30.81 -24.25 -45.55
C HIS A 222 31.99 -24.63 -44.62
N ASP A 223 33.23 -24.68 -45.11
CA ASP A 223 34.40 -25.10 -44.30
C ASP A 223 34.63 -24.25 -43.03
N ASP A 224 34.33 -22.95 -43.08
CA ASP A 224 34.52 -22.03 -41.95
C ASP A 224 33.52 -22.25 -40.81
N ASP A 225 32.27 -22.64 -41.10
CA ASP A 225 31.22 -22.83 -40.08
C ASP A 225 31.37 -24.20 -39.40
N GLU A 226 31.72 -25.24 -40.18
CA GLU A 226 32.02 -26.58 -39.67
C GLU A 226 33.28 -26.58 -38.77
N THR A 227 34.32 -25.81 -39.12
CA THR A 227 35.52 -25.66 -38.28
C THR A 227 35.32 -24.76 -37.05
N ILE A 228 34.23 -23.98 -36.98
CA ILE A 228 33.81 -23.25 -35.78
C ILE A 228 32.97 -24.14 -34.85
N SER A 229 31.98 -24.86 -35.40
CA SER A 229 31.10 -25.78 -34.67
C SER A 229 31.91 -26.84 -33.93
N THR A 230 32.77 -27.56 -34.65
CA THR A 230 33.66 -28.60 -34.09
C THR A 230 34.54 -28.10 -32.94
N ARG A 231 35.17 -26.94 -33.09
CA ARG A 231 36.05 -26.33 -32.07
C ARG A 231 35.31 -25.91 -30.79
N LEU A 232 34.01 -25.61 -30.87
CA LEU A 232 33.17 -25.36 -29.70
C LEU A 232 32.71 -26.67 -29.04
N ALA A 233 32.28 -27.64 -29.83
CA ALA A 233 31.80 -28.94 -29.35
C ALA A 233 32.86 -29.70 -28.52
N ASP A 234 34.11 -29.79 -29.01
CA ASP A 234 35.22 -30.42 -28.30
C ASP A 234 35.50 -29.79 -26.92
N LEU A 235 35.25 -28.47 -26.79
CA LEU A 235 35.51 -27.75 -25.55
C LEU A 235 34.37 -27.92 -24.53
N VAL A 236 33.12 -28.08 -24.96
CA VAL A 236 32.01 -28.38 -24.04
C VAL A 236 32.09 -29.80 -23.48
N LEU A 237 32.68 -30.74 -24.22
CA LEU A 237 32.92 -32.11 -23.77
C LEU A 237 34.11 -32.27 -22.82
N SER A 238 35.07 -31.34 -22.84
CA SER A 238 36.28 -31.41 -22.01
C SER A 238 36.21 -30.54 -20.75
N ILE A 239 36.94 -30.94 -19.71
CA ILE A 239 37.13 -30.14 -18.48
C ILE A 239 38.62 -29.84 -18.33
N PRO A 240 39.13 -28.73 -18.91
CA PRO A 240 40.51 -28.31 -18.68
C PRO A 240 40.70 -27.79 -17.26
N ALA A 241 41.82 -28.16 -16.63
CA ALA A 241 42.39 -27.29 -15.60
C ALA A 241 42.89 -26.00 -16.28
N PRO A 242 42.75 -24.82 -15.64
CA PRO A 242 42.96 -23.54 -16.30
C PRO A 242 44.45 -23.15 -16.37
N THR A 243 45.18 -23.75 -17.31
CA THR A 243 46.52 -23.27 -17.72
C THR A 243 46.37 -22.10 -18.69
N VAL A 244 46.33 -20.88 -18.16
CA VAL A 244 46.30 -19.65 -18.97
C VAL A 244 47.72 -19.31 -19.42
N ASN A 245 48.02 -19.50 -20.70
CA ASN A 245 49.25 -19.06 -21.36
C ASN A 245 48.93 -18.05 -22.48
N HIS A 246 49.92 -17.24 -22.87
CA HIS A 246 49.80 -16.15 -23.86
C HIS A 246 49.30 -16.56 -25.26
N GLU A 247 49.31 -17.84 -25.59
CA GLU A 247 48.78 -18.41 -26.84
C GLU A 247 47.42 -19.10 -26.60
N GLN A 248 46.43 -18.33 -26.14
CA GLN A 248 45.06 -18.83 -26.08
C GLN A 248 44.56 -19.13 -27.51
N GLY A 249 44.31 -20.41 -27.81
CA GLY A 249 43.63 -20.82 -29.03
C GLY A 249 42.22 -20.22 -29.16
N PRO A 250 41.58 -20.29 -30.34
CA PRO A 250 40.30 -19.62 -30.59
C PRO A 250 39.17 -20.10 -29.66
N ALA A 251 39.11 -21.39 -29.34
CA ALA A 251 37.98 -22.00 -28.64
C ALA A 251 37.68 -21.45 -27.22
N PRO A 252 38.65 -21.30 -26.28
CA PRO A 252 38.37 -20.68 -24.98
C PRO A 252 37.93 -19.20 -25.09
N LEU A 253 38.43 -18.47 -26.10
CA LEU A 253 38.02 -17.10 -26.38
C LEU A 253 36.57 -17.05 -26.90
N MET A 254 36.15 -18.01 -27.72
CA MET A 254 34.77 -18.11 -28.21
C MET A 254 33.77 -18.49 -27.12
N LEU A 255 34.16 -19.35 -26.16
CA LEU A 255 33.38 -19.59 -24.94
C LEU A 255 33.22 -18.29 -24.12
N LEU A 256 34.26 -17.47 -24.03
CA LEU A 256 34.21 -16.19 -23.32
C LEU A 256 33.32 -15.16 -24.03
N ASP A 257 33.39 -15.05 -25.36
CA ASP A 257 32.52 -14.17 -26.16
C ASP A 257 31.04 -14.61 -26.09
N LEU A 258 30.74 -15.92 -26.11
CA LEU A 258 29.41 -16.46 -25.79
C LEU A 258 28.93 -16.00 -24.41
N LEU A 259 29.76 -16.17 -23.38
CA LEU A 259 29.40 -15.81 -22.00
C LEU A 259 29.15 -14.31 -21.84
N TYR A 260 29.94 -13.44 -22.49
CA TYR A 260 29.70 -12.00 -22.47
C TYR A 260 28.50 -11.58 -23.31
N THR A 261 28.30 -12.16 -24.50
CA THR A 261 27.13 -11.95 -25.35
C THR A 261 25.83 -12.26 -24.58
N VAL A 262 25.76 -13.43 -23.94
CA VAL A 262 24.60 -13.84 -23.11
C VAL A 262 24.41 -12.93 -21.88
N GLN A 263 25.50 -12.42 -21.28
CA GLN A 263 25.40 -11.46 -20.17
C GLN A 263 24.87 -10.09 -20.64
N CYS A 264 25.33 -9.55 -21.76
CA CYS A 264 24.85 -8.28 -22.30
C CYS A 264 23.36 -8.36 -22.69
N VAL A 265 22.97 -9.41 -23.42
CA VAL A 265 21.56 -9.67 -23.76
C VAL A 265 20.72 -9.89 -22.49
N GLY A 266 21.29 -10.53 -21.47
CA GLY A 266 20.64 -10.72 -20.16
C GLY A 266 20.40 -9.42 -19.40
N LEU A 267 21.39 -8.54 -19.27
CA LEU A 267 21.28 -7.26 -18.56
C LEU A 267 20.27 -6.32 -19.24
N MET A 268 20.16 -6.38 -20.56
CA MET A 268 19.13 -5.68 -21.34
C MET A 268 17.78 -6.42 -21.36
N GLY A 269 17.67 -7.61 -20.77
CA GLY A 269 16.51 -8.51 -20.85
C GLY A 269 15.26 -8.09 -20.07
N GLU A 270 15.33 -7.02 -19.27
CA GLU A 270 14.16 -6.40 -18.62
C GLU A 270 13.49 -5.31 -19.50
N TYR A 271 14.12 -4.92 -20.60
CA TYR A 271 13.68 -3.81 -21.44
C TYR A 271 12.64 -4.27 -22.49
N LEU A 272 11.53 -3.55 -22.56
CA LEU A 272 10.40 -3.90 -23.43
C LEU A 272 10.74 -3.75 -24.91
N GLU A 273 11.68 -2.87 -25.20
CA GLU A 273 12.28 -2.55 -26.49
C GLU A 273 12.96 -3.80 -27.08
N LEU A 274 13.77 -4.50 -26.27
CA LEU A 274 14.51 -5.70 -26.69
C LEU A 274 13.58 -6.90 -26.93
N LEU A 275 12.47 -7.01 -26.19
CA LEU A 275 11.58 -8.18 -26.19
C LEU A 275 11.04 -8.54 -27.59
N ALA A 276 10.77 -7.57 -28.45
CA ALA A 276 10.23 -7.82 -29.80
C ALA A 276 11.27 -8.52 -30.68
N SER A 277 12.50 -8.00 -30.71
CA SER A 277 13.63 -8.58 -31.44
C SER A 277 14.05 -9.92 -30.84
N ALA A 278 14.13 -10.03 -29.52
CA ALA A 278 14.53 -11.27 -28.86
C ALA A 278 13.58 -12.44 -29.16
N LEU A 279 12.27 -12.19 -29.23
CA LEU A 279 11.29 -13.20 -29.63
C LEU A 279 11.28 -13.51 -31.15
N LYS A 280 11.80 -12.61 -31.99
CA LYS A 280 11.97 -12.82 -33.44
C LYS A 280 13.20 -13.69 -33.72
N ASP A 281 14.30 -13.44 -33.01
CA ASP A 281 15.56 -14.17 -33.14
C ASP A 281 15.62 -15.45 -32.26
N ASP A 282 14.46 -15.89 -31.75
CA ASP A 282 14.27 -17.11 -30.94
C ASP A 282 15.16 -17.22 -29.70
N ILE A 283 15.11 -16.21 -28.84
CA ILE A 283 15.74 -16.23 -27.51
C ILE A 283 15.24 -17.37 -26.62
N VAL A 284 14.03 -17.91 -26.89
CA VAL A 284 13.46 -19.04 -26.13
C VAL A 284 14.18 -20.33 -26.52
N GLY A 285 14.22 -20.69 -27.80
CA GLY A 285 14.98 -21.83 -28.31
C GLY A 285 16.46 -21.73 -27.92
N THR A 286 17.08 -20.56 -28.12
CA THR A 286 18.45 -20.25 -27.68
C THR A 286 18.66 -20.56 -26.19
N SER A 287 17.73 -20.14 -25.32
CA SER A 287 17.80 -20.43 -23.87
C SER A 287 17.64 -21.92 -23.55
N ILE A 288 16.78 -22.65 -24.26
CA ILE A 288 16.59 -24.10 -24.07
C ILE A 288 17.85 -24.87 -24.53
N THR A 289 18.47 -24.47 -25.63
CA THR A 289 19.72 -25.06 -26.12
C THR A 289 20.87 -24.85 -25.15
N LEU A 290 21.11 -23.62 -24.68
CA LEU A 290 22.20 -23.35 -23.74
C LEU A 290 22.00 -24.03 -22.37
N LEU A 291 20.75 -24.36 -21.98
CA LEU A 291 20.46 -25.22 -20.82
C LEU A 291 20.75 -26.71 -21.02
N HIS A 292 21.06 -27.18 -22.23
CA HIS A 292 21.55 -28.55 -22.43
C HIS A 292 23.08 -28.67 -22.28
N SER A 293 23.81 -27.54 -22.26
CA SER A 293 25.27 -27.51 -22.21
C SER A 293 25.86 -28.23 -21.00
N ALA A 294 26.98 -28.93 -21.22
CA ALA A 294 27.75 -29.52 -20.14
C ALA A 294 28.56 -28.49 -19.30
N HIS A 295 28.54 -27.19 -19.62
CA HIS A 295 29.29 -26.16 -18.89
C HIS A 295 28.49 -25.41 -17.81
N THR A 296 28.98 -25.45 -16.56
CA THR A 296 28.41 -24.72 -15.41
C THR A 296 28.39 -23.19 -15.62
N SER A 297 29.37 -22.64 -16.34
CA SER A 297 29.44 -21.22 -16.69
C SER A 297 28.32 -20.81 -17.65
N VAL A 298 28.13 -21.57 -18.73
CA VAL A 298 27.06 -21.37 -19.73
C VAL A 298 25.70 -21.50 -19.07
N TRP A 299 25.49 -22.53 -18.23
CA TRP A 299 24.30 -22.66 -17.39
C TRP A 299 24.06 -21.42 -16.53
N SER A 300 25.08 -20.95 -15.80
CA SER A 300 24.91 -19.81 -14.88
C SER A 300 24.62 -18.50 -15.62
N ALA A 301 25.21 -18.28 -16.79
CA ALA A 301 24.90 -17.15 -17.66
C ALA A 301 23.48 -17.25 -18.24
N THR A 302 23.07 -18.44 -18.69
CA THR A 302 21.74 -18.70 -19.27
C THR A 302 20.63 -18.56 -18.24
N LEU A 303 20.83 -19.04 -17.02
CA LEU A 303 19.91 -18.83 -15.89
C LEU A 303 19.78 -17.33 -15.54
N GLN A 304 20.87 -16.56 -15.63
CA GLN A 304 20.82 -15.10 -15.48
C GLN A 304 20.04 -14.44 -16.62
N LEU A 305 20.31 -14.78 -17.88
CA LEU A 305 19.54 -14.34 -19.07
C LEU A 305 18.03 -14.59 -18.86
N ILE A 306 17.65 -15.83 -18.56
CA ILE A 306 16.25 -16.23 -18.30
C ILE A 306 15.63 -15.39 -17.18
N SER A 307 16.37 -15.14 -16.09
CA SER A 307 15.82 -14.41 -14.93
C SER A 307 15.44 -12.95 -15.22
N HIS A 308 16.11 -12.27 -16.14
CA HIS A 308 15.73 -10.91 -16.56
C HIS A 308 14.51 -10.98 -17.52
N PHE A 309 14.58 -11.81 -18.56
CA PHE A 309 13.49 -11.97 -19.54
C PHE A 309 12.17 -12.49 -18.93
N LEU A 310 12.21 -13.16 -17.78
CA LEU A 310 11.01 -13.57 -17.03
C LEU A 310 10.15 -12.40 -16.52
N ALA A 311 10.68 -11.18 -16.45
CA ALA A 311 9.88 -9.97 -16.23
C ALA A 311 8.78 -9.80 -17.31
N HIS A 312 9.05 -10.27 -18.53
CA HIS A 312 8.12 -10.21 -19.65
C HIS A 312 7.22 -11.45 -19.70
N LYS A 313 5.95 -11.29 -19.30
CA LYS A 313 4.92 -12.35 -19.32
C LYS A 313 4.86 -13.16 -20.64
N LYS A 314 5.09 -12.53 -21.80
CA LYS A 314 5.10 -13.21 -23.10
C LYS A 314 6.26 -14.20 -23.25
N PHE A 315 7.48 -13.81 -22.83
CA PHE A 315 8.61 -14.73 -22.75
C PHE A 315 8.34 -15.80 -21.69
N ALA A 316 7.89 -15.42 -20.49
CA ALA A 316 7.62 -16.37 -19.40
C ALA A 316 6.64 -17.49 -19.80
N PHE A 317 5.53 -17.16 -20.47
CA PHE A 317 4.62 -18.19 -21.00
C PHE A 317 5.28 -19.04 -22.10
N SER A 318 6.02 -18.44 -23.04
CA SER A 318 6.70 -19.19 -24.12
C SER A 318 7.77 -20.14 -23.58
N PHE A 319 8.55 -19.72 -22.58
CA PHE A 319 9.57 -20.54 -21.92
C PHE A 319 8.97 -21.68 -21.08
N LEU A 320 7.90 -21.40 -20.32
CA LEU A 320 7.11 -22.45 -19.66
C LEU A 320 6.45 -23.41 -20.65
N ASP A 321 6.10 -22.92 -21.85
CA ASP A 321 5.49 -23.73 -22.90
C ASP A 321 6.48 -24.57 -23.72
N ALA A 322 7.75 -24.15 -23.79
CA ALA A 322 8.86 -24.97 -24.28
C ALA A 322 9.36 -26.02 -23.24
N GLY A 323 8.84 -25.97 -22.00
CA GLY A 323 9.23 -26.87 -20.92
C GLY A 323 10.49 -26.41 -20.16
N GLY A 324 10.96 -25.18 -20.36
CA GLY A 324 12.23 -24.71 -19.82
C GLY A 324 12.33 -24.70 -18.29
N LEU A 325 11.23 -24.54 -17.57
CA LEU A 325 11.24 -24.66 -16.10
C LEU A 325 11.58 -26.08 -15.64
N ASP A 326 11.15 -27.13 -16.35
CA ASP A 326 11.47 -28.51 -15.96
C ASP A 326 12.99 -28.78 -16.14
N LEU A 327 13.66 -28.13 -17.10
CA LEU A 327 15.13 -28.11 -17.23
C LEU A 327 15.80 -27.35 -16.09
N VAL A 328 15.30 -26.16 -15.73
CA VAL A 328 15.82 -25.38 -14.59
C VAL A 328 15.69 -26.16 -13.27
N LEU A 329 14.62 -26.93 -13.10
CA LEU A 329 14.41 -27.81 -11.94
C LEU A 329 15.31 -29.06 -11.96
N ALA A 330 15.62 -29.61 -13.14
CA ALA A 330 16.55 -30.74 -13.28
C ALA A 330 17.96 -30.42 -12.74
N ALA A 331 18.33 -29.15 -12.63
CA ALA A 331 19.56 -28.72 -11.97
C ALA A 331 19.71 -29.24 -10.53
N GLN A 332 18.60 -29.49 -9.81
CA GLN A 332 18.64 -30.07 -8.45
C GLN A 332 19.28 -31.47 -8.38
N ALA A 333 19.22 -32.25 -9.47
CA ALA A 333 19.83 -33.57 -9.55
C ALA A 333 21.31 -33.53 -9.97
N SER A 334 21.84 -32.36 -10.34
CA SER A 334 23.22 -32.21 -10.79
C SER A 334 24.19 -32.03 -9.61
N PRO A 335 25.38 -32.68 -9.60
CA PRO A 335 26.43 -32.38 -8.62
C PRO A 335 26.90 -30.92 -8.67
N ARG A 336 26.58 -30.19 -9.75
CA ARG A 336 26.93 -28.78 -9.96
C ARG A 336 25.95 -27.80 -9.30
N PHE A 337 24.84 -28.27 -8.72
CA PHE A 337 23.76 -27.45 -8.14
C PHE A 337 24.29 -26.33 -7.21
N ALA A 338 25.25 -26.66 -6.33
CA ALA A 338 25.87 -25.73 -5.39
C ALA A 338 26.45 -24.48 -6.07
N HIS A 339 27.10 -24.62 -7.23
CA HIS A 339 27.68 -23.51 -7.98
C HIS A 339 26.62 -22.63 -8.67
N LEU A 340 25.44 -23.19 -8.95
CA LEU A 340 24.32 -22.50 -9.60
C LEU A 340 23.37 -21.81 -8.60
N HIS A 341 23.57 -21.97 -7.29
CA HIS A 341 22.69 -21.41 -6.24
C HIS A 341 22.31 -19.92 -6.44
N ARG A 342 23.25 -19.08 -6.90
CA ARG A 342 22.99 -17.65 -7.11
C ARG A 342 22.03 -17.39 -8.28
N SER A 343 22.27 -18.03 -9.42
CA SER A 343 21.50 -17.83 -10.65
C SER A 343 20.17 -18.59 -10.62
N LEU A 344 20.11 -19.78 -10.03
CA LEU A 344 18.84 -20.47 -9.70
C LEU A 344 17.98 -19.63 -8.72
N GLY A 345 18.61 -18.96 -7.75
CA GLY A 345 17.91 -18.01 -6.88
C GLY A 345 17.29 -16.86 -7.66
N MET A 346 18.04 -16.27 -8.61
CA MET A 346 17.50 -15.22 -9.50
C MET A 346 16.30 -15.73 -10.32
N CYS A 347 16.38 -16.95 -10.89
CA CYS A 347 15.24 -17.57 -11.56
C CYS A 347 14.02 -17.74 -10.65
N LEU A 348 14.18 -18.25 -9.42
CA LEU A 348 13.05 -18.40 -8.48
C LEU A 348 12.34 -17.06 -8.22
N HIS A 349 13.09 -16.02 -7.89
CA HIS A 349 12.54 -14.68 -7.67
C HIS A 349 11.80 -14.18 -8.92
N ALA A 350 12.40 -14.33 -10.10
CA ALA A 350 11.82 -13.89 -11.36
C ALA A 350 10.52 -14.65 -11.72
N PHE A 351 10.45 -15.97 -11.51
CA PHE A 351 9.21 -16.74 -11.68
C PHE A 351 8.09 -16.27 -10.73
N ALA A 352 8.43 -15.94 -9.49
CA ALA A 352 7.47 -15.47 -8.49
C ALA A 352 7.03 -14.01 -8.67
N SER A 353 7.80 -13.19 -9.40
CA SER A 353 7.50 -11.77 -9.67
C SER A 353 6.13 -11.55 -10.33
N SER A 354 5.62 -12.54 -11.06
CA SER A 354 4.32 -12.49 -11.72
C SER A 354 3.34 -13.49 -11.13
N SER A 355 2.33 -12.98 -10.42
CA SER A 355 1.29 -13.81 -9.76
C SER A 355 0.56 -14.78 -10.71
N VAL A 356 0.37 -14.39 -11.98
CA VAL A 356 -0.28 -15.25 -13.00
C VAL A 356 0.64 -16.39 -13.46
N VAL A 357 1.95 -16.13 -13.56
CA VAL A 357 2.97 -17.15 -13.86
C VAL A 357 3.10 -18.10 -12.68
N THR A 358 3.06 -17.56 -11.46
CA THR A 358 3.04 -18.32 -10.20
C THR A 358 1.80 -19.22 -10.06
N GLU A 359 0.59 -18.70 -10.34
CA GLU A 359 -0.66 -19.49 -10.37
C GLU A 359 -0.55 -20.65 -11.38
N LEU A 360 0.00 -20.38 -12.57
CA LEU A 360 0.20 -21.41 -13.60
C LEU A 360 1.17 -22.51 -13.13
N ILE A 361 2.31 -22.15 -12.54
CA ILE A 361 3.30 -23.12 -12.07
C ILE A 361 2.76 -23.94 -10.88
N LEU A 362 2.24 -23.27 -9.85
CA LEU A 362 1.73 -23.93 -8.63
C LEU A 362 0.44 -24.74 -8.87
N SER A 363 -0.19 -24.61 -10.05
CA SER A 363 -1.29 -25.49 -10.47
C SER A 363 -0.85 -26.89 -10.93
N ARG A 364 0.45 -27.11 -11.18
CA ARG A 364 1.02 -28.39 -11.67
C ARG A 364 1.80 -29.07 -10.55
N ASP A 365 1.34 -30.24 -10.12
CA ASP A 365 1.84 -30.90 -8.91
C ASP A 365 3.36 -31.21 -8.88
N PRO A 366 3.96 -31.93 -9.85
CA PRO A 366 5.39 -32.25 -9.80
C PRO A 366 6.28 -31.00 -9.93
N THR A 367 5.92 -30.06 -10.82
CA THR A 367 6.62 -28.79 -10.99
C THR A 367 6.55 -27.94 -9.73
N ARG A 368 5.40 -27.92 -9.04
CA ARG A 368 5.20 -27.24 -7.75
C ARG A 368 6.13 -27.80 -6.66
N THR A 369 6.15 -29.11 -6.46
CA THR A 369 6.93 -29.72 -5.37
C THR A 369 8.44 -29.53 -5.58
N ALA A 370 8.90 -29.65 -6.82
CA ALA A 370 10.30 -29.38 -7.18
C ALA A 370 10.67 -27.89 -6.97
N LEU A 371 9.84 -26.95 -7.44
CA LEU A 371 10.09 -25.51 -7.28
C LEU A 371 10.19 -25.10 -5.80
N LEU A 372 9.26 -25.58 -4.97
CA LEU A 372 9.24 -25.28 -3.53
C LEU A 372 10.39 -25.98 -2.78
N SER A 373 10.77 -27.20 -3.20
CA SER A 373 11.97 -27.89 -2.72
C SER A 373 13.23 -27.08 -3.02
N MET A 374 13.41 -26.63 -4.27
CA MET A 374 14.54 -25.78 -4.67
C MET A 374 14.59 -24.48 -3.87
N GLY A 375 13.43 -23.85 -3.63
CA GLY A 375 13.33 -22.69 -2.72
C GLY A 375 13.86 -23.01 -1.33
N MET A 376 13.42 -24.13 -0.72
CA MET A 376 13.88 -24.55 0.60
C MET A 376 15.38 -24.85 0.64
N THR A 377 15.95 -25.48 -0.39
CA THR A 377 17.41 -25.71 -0.45
C THR A 377 18.18 -24.39 -0.55
N LEU A 378 17.68 -23.43 -1.34
CA LEU A 378 18.35 -22.13 -1.53
C LEU A 378 18.21 -21.19 -0.33
N LEU A 379 17.17 -21.33 0.50
CA LEU A 379 17.12 -20.67 1.83
C LEU A 379 18.28 -21.08 2.74
N SER A 380 18.79 -22.30 2.60
CA SER A 380 19.93 -22.83 3.38
C SER A 380 21.27 -22.72 2.63
N SER A 381 21.31 -22.00 1.50
CA SER A 381 22.53 -21.81 0.70
C SER A 381 23.64 -21.10 1.48
N PRO A 382 24.93 -21.46 1.31
CA PRO A 382 26.04 -20.69 1.88
C PRO A 382 26.11 -19.25 1.35
N TYR A 383 25.56 -18.98 0.16
CA TYR A 383 25.65 -17.66 -0.49
C TYR A 383 24.50 -16.73 -0.08
N ASP A 384 24.82 -15.63 0.58
CA ASP A 384 23.84 -14.64 1.10
C ASP A 384 22.84 -14.15 0.03
N ARG A 385 23.29 -13.92 -1.21
CA ARG A 385 22.43 -13.52 -2.34
C ARG A 385 21.45 -14.62 -2.79
N ALA A 386 21.83 -15.90 -2.70
CA ALA A 386 20.94 -17.01 -3.02
C ALA A 386 19.85 -17.14 -1.94
N ARG A 387 20.23 -17.04 -0.66
CA ARG A 387 19.27 -16.97 0.45
C ARG A 387 18.33 -15.78 0.30
N GLN A 388 18.85 -14.61 -0.09
CA GLN A 388 18.04 -13.41 -0.29
C GLN A 388 16.94 -13.63 -1.34
N ASN A 389 17.31 -14.12 -2.54
CA ASN A 389 16.34 -14.35 -3.60
C ASN A 389 15.33 -15.46 -3.23
N ALA A 390 15.75 -16.49 -2.49
CA ALA A 390 14.85 -17.53 -1.98
C ALA A 390 13.87 -17.00 -0.91
N VAL A 391 14.31 -16.08 -0.05
CA VAL A 391 13.43 -15.38 0.92
C VAL A 391 12.40 -14.51 0.20
N VAL A 392 12.81 -13.74 -0.83
CA VAL A 392 11.88 -12.92 -1.62
C VAL A 392 10.89 -13.80 -2.40
N PHE A 393 11.36 -14.90 -2.99
CA PHE A 393 10.52 -15.94 -3.60
C PHE A 393 9.44 -16.43 -2.61
N PHE A 394 9.82 -16.85 -1.40
CA PHE A 394 8.83 -17.29 -0.42
C PHE A 394 7.88 -16.19 0.01
N GLY A 395 8.35 -14.94 0.18
CA GLY A 395 7.48 -13.80 0.45
C GLY A 395 6.38 -13.63 -0.60
N LEU A 396 6.72 -13.80 -1.88
CA LEU A 396 5.79 -13.72 -3.02
C LEU A 396 4.89 -14.96 -3.16
N VAL A 397 5.33 -16.16 -2.76
CA VAL A 397 4.55 -17.39 -2.92
C VAL A 397 3.74 -17.85 -1.70
N VAL A 398 4.05 -17.44 -0.46
CA VAL A 398 3.21 -17.79 0.72
C VAL A 398 1.73 -17.39 0.65
N PRO A 399 1.27 -16.39 -0.15
CA PRO A 399 -0.15 -16.18 -0.39
C PRO A 399 -0.87 -17.35 -1.06
N PHE A 400 -0.13 -18.21 -1.79
CA PHE A 400 -0.68 -19.40 -2.43
C PHE A 400 -0.75 -20.55 -1.42
N ARG A 401 -1.95 -21.07 -1.18
CA ARG A 401 -2.21 -22.07 -0.13
C ARG A 401 -1.24 -23.26 -0.16
N SER A 402 -0.98 -23.83 -1.33
CA SER A 402 -0.10 -25.00 -1.44
C SER A 402 1.39 -24.70 -1.23
N ALA A 403 1.82 -23.44 -1.39
CA ALA A 403 3.17 -23.02 -1.01
C ALA A 403 3.28 -22.76 0.49
N LEU A 404 2.24 -22.17 1.11
CA LEU A 404 2.14 -22.02 2.57
C LEU A 404 2.20 -23.37 3.30
N GLU A 405 1.36 -24.32 2.86
CA GLU A 405 1.30 -25.67 3.45
C GLU A 405 2.63 -26.43 3.31
N TYR A 406 3.33 -26.24 2.18
CA TYR A 406 4.68 -26.80 1.98
C TYR A 406 5.72 -26.13 2.89
N PHE A 407 5.69 -24.80 3.00
CA PHE A 407 6.63 -24.01 3.79
C PHE A 407 6.55 -24.30 5.29
N GLU A 408 5.33 -24.50 5.82
CA GLU A 408 5.10 -24.94 7.21
C GLU A 408 5.55 -26.38 7.47
N ALA A 409 5.54 -27.25 6.45
CA ALA A 409 5.92 -28.65 6.56
C ALA A 409 7.45 -28.90 6.49
N HIS A 410 8.23 -27.91 6.05
CA HIS A 410 9.69 -28.01 5.88
C HIS A 410 10.46 -26.96 6.71
N ASP A 411 9.96 -26.64 7.91
CA ASP A 411 10.60 -25.73 8.88
C ASP A 411 10.96 -24.32 8.36
N GLY A 412 10.28 -23.83 7.31
CA GLY A 412 10.54 -22.52 6.72
C GLY A 412 10.44 -21.35 7.71
N LEU A 413 9.52 -21.45 8.69
CA LEU A 413 9.36 -20.47 9.76
C LEU A 413 10.57 -20.42 10.72
N TYR A 414 11.18 -21.57 11.04
CA TYR A 414 12.41 -21.64 11.84
C TYR A 414 13.59 -21.01 11.09
N THR A 415 13.73 -21.34 9.80
CA THR A 415 14.75 -20.76 8.93
C THR A 415 14.61 -19.24 8.80
N LEU A 416 13.40 -18.70 8.64
CA LEU A 416 13.17 -17.24 8.66
C LEU A 416 13.59 -16.60 9.99
N PHE A 417 13.23 -17.16 11.14
CA PHE A 417 13.62 -16.60 12.43
C PHE A 417 15.15 -16.57 12.61
N ASN A 418 15.86 -17.60 12.15
CA ASN A 418 17.32 -17.63 12.17
C ASN A 418 17.94 -16.57 11.25
N LEU A 419 17.39 -16.36 10.05
CA LEU A 419 17.83 -15.31 9.12
C LEU A 419 17.58 -13.90 9.68
N ILE A 420 16.44 -13.68 10.34
CA ILE A 420 16.14 -12.41 11.03
C ILE A 420 17.14 -12.16 12.16
N ARG A 421 17.41 -13.17 13.00
CA ARG A 421 18.39 -13.09 14.11
C ARG A 421 19.82 -12.82 13.62
N ALA A 422 20.27 -13.52 12.59
CA ALA A 422 21.60 -13.31 12.02
C ALA A 422 21.80 -11.86 11.50
N GLY A 423 20.71 -11.20 11.07
CA GLY A 423 20.71 -9.80 10.68
C GLY A 423 20.59 -8.78 11.80
N ASN A 424 20.61 -9.17 13.08
CA ASN A 424 20.63 -8.21 14.19
C ASN A 424 22.02 -7.58 14.39
N LEU A 425 23.09 -8.29 13.98
CA LEU A 425 24.48 -7.78 13.95
C LEU A 425 25.12 -8.05 12.56
N PRO A 426 24.64 -7.39 11.49
CA PRO A 426 24.99 -7.74 10.11
C PRO A 426 26.38 -7.21 9.71
N LYS A 427 27.25 -8.08 9.20
CA LYS A 427 28.64 -7.73 8.83
C LYS A 427 28.76 -7.08 7.45
N ALA A 428 27.73 -7.18 6.61
CA ALA A 428 27.73 -6.70 5.23
C ALA A 428 26.36 -6.15 4.80
N ALA A 429 26.34 -5.30 3.77
CA ALA A 429 25.10 -4.75 3.21
C ALA A 429 24.13 -5.84 2.69
N VAL A 430 24.65 -6.95 2.17
CA VAL A 430 23.81 -8.08 1.72
C VAL A 430 23.10 -8.76 2.91
N GLN A 431 23.75 -8.85 4.07
CA GLN A 431 23.18 -9.44 5.29
C GLN A 431 22.10 -8.55 5.90
N ARG A 432 22.25 -7.21 5.79
CA ARG A 432 21.16 -6.27 6.06
C ARG A 432 19.97 -6.60 5.18
N GLN A 433 20.13 -6.56 3.86
CA GLN A 433 19.00 -6.76 2.94
C GLN A 433 18.32 -8.12 3.13
N LEU A 434 19.08 -9.22 3.25
CA LEU A 434 18.58 -10.55 3.56
C LEU A 434 17.68 -10.59 4.81
N ALA A 435 18.03 -9.88 5.88
CA ALA A 435 17.25 -9.84 7.11
C ALA A 435 16.05 -8.89 7.06
N HIS A 436 16.10 -7.83 6.24
CA HIS A 436 14.92 -7.03 5.91
C HIS A 436 13.91 -7.86 5.11
N ASP A 437 14.38 -8.52 4.07
CA ASP A 437 13.56 -9.36 3.20
C ASP A 437 12.96 -10.53 3.99
N ALA A 438 13.68 -11.06 5.00
CA ALA A 438 13.17 -12.10 5.90
C ALA A 438 12.09 -11.57 6.86
N CYS A 439 12.26 -10.36 7.44
CA CYS A 439 11.19 -9.69 8.18
C CYS A 439 9.95 -9.43 7.30
N LEU A 440 10.14 -9.06 6.03
CA LEU A 440 9.05 -8.87 5.07
C LEU A 440 8.35 -10.18 4.70
N CYS A 441 9.10 -11.27 4.48
CA CYS A 441 8.54 -12.59 4.23
C CYS A 441 7.72 -13.10 5.43
N LEU A 442 8.24 -12.94 6.65
CA LEU A 442 7.51 -13.27 7.89
C LEU A 442 6.22 -12.43 8.03
N ARG A 443 6.27 -11.13 7.67
CA ARG A 443 5.11 -10.24 7.66
C ARG A 443 4.03 -10.73 6.68
N GLN A 444 4.41 -11.18 5.48
CA GLN A 444 3.49 -11.74 4.50
C GLN A 444 2.88 -13.06 4.98
N TYR A 445 3.71 -13.98 5.52
CA TYR A 445 3.24 -15.23 6.14
C TYR A 445 2.16 -14.99 7.21
N VAL A 446 2.38 -14.07 8.15
CA VAL A 446 1.37 -13.75 9.18
C VAL A 446 0.14 -13.03 8.59
N ARG A 447 0.29 -12.17 7.57
CA ARG A 447 -0.85 -11.56 6.86
C ARG A 447 -1.76 -12.60 6.21
N VAL A 448 -1.22 -13.66 5.60
CA VAL A 448 -2.03 -14.72 4.98
C VAL A 448 -2.91 -15.42 6.01
N HIS A 449 -2.33 -15.80 7.15
CA HIS A 449 -3.09 -16.40 8.26
C HIS A 449 -4.12 -15.45 8.87
N PHE A 450 -3.78 -14.17 9.02
CA PHE A 450 -4.67 -13.12 9.51
C PHE A 450 -5.86 -12.89 8.56
N ALA A 451 -5.62 -12.87 7.26
CA ALA A 451 -6.64 -12.79 6.21
C ALA A 451 -7.57 -14.02 6.20
N VAL A 452 -7.01 -15.24 6.33
CA VAL A 452 -7.80 -16.48 6.44
C VAL A 452 -8.71 -16.46 7.67
N LEU A 453 -8.24 -15.97 8.83
CA LEU A 453 -9.07 -15.80 10.03
C LEU A 453 -10.21 -14.79 9.80
N ALA A 454 -9.91 -13.59 9.28
CA ALA A 454 -10.91 -12.56 9.02
C ALA A 454 -11.98 -13.03 8.01
N GLN A 455 -11.58 -13.74 6.96
CA GLN A 455 -12.49 -14.37 6.00
C GLN A 455 -13.33 -15.48 6.64
N GLY A 456 -12.75 -16.25 7.58
CA GLY A 456 -13.48 -17.24 8.37
C GLY A 456 -14.55 -16.64 9.28
N LEU A 457 -14.28 -15.49 9.90
CA LEU A 457 -15.27 -14.75 10.69
C LEU A 457 -16.37 -14.15 9.82
N ARG A 458 -16.02 -13.55 8.67
CA ARG A 458 -16.98 -12.97 7.71
C ARG A 458 -17.97 -14.00 7.17
N ARG A 459 -17.56 -15.27 7.00
CA ARG A 459 -18.47 -16.36 6.60
C ARG A 459 -19.52 -16.61 7.69
N LYS A 460 -19.08 -16.79 8.95
CA LYS A 460 -19.97 -17.05 10.10
C LYS A 460 -21.08 -16.00 10.30
N THR A 461 -20.84 -14.72 10.01
CA THR A 461 -21.87 -13.67 10.10
C THR A 461 -22.80 -13.58 8.89
N VAL A 462 -22.35 -13.97 7.69
CA VAL A 462 -23.22 -14.04 6.50
C VAL A 462 -24.13 -15.27 6.56
N ASP A 463 -23.60 -16.43 6.97
CA ASP A 463 -24.38 -17.68 7.09
C ASP A 463 -25.54 -17.55 8.12
N ALA A 464 -25.40 -16.66 9.11
CA ALA A 464 -26.42 -16.35 10.10
C ALA A 464 -27.52 -15.36 9.62
N SER A 465 -27.34 -14.72 8.45
CA SER A 465 -28.21 -13.62 7.98
C SER A 465 -28.80 -13.82 6.58
N THR A 466 -28.31 -14.76 5.77
CA THR A 466 -28.94 -15.11 4.48
C THR A 466 -28.75 -16.59 4.15
N SER A 467 -29.84 -17.36 4.12
CA SER A 467 -29.85 -18.81 3.90
C SER A 467 -29.58 -19.27 2.46
N SER A 468 -28.93 -18.44 1.63
CA SER A 468 -28.48 -18.81 0.29
C SER A 468 -27.36 -17.90 -0.24
N SER A 469 -26.11 -18.32 -0.06
CA SER A 469 -25.01 -17.89 -0.93
C SER A 469 -23.97 -18.99 -1.10
N ARG A 470 -23.84 -19.53 -2.32
CA ARG A 470 -22.78 -20.48 -2.69
C ARG A 470 -21.47 -19.73 -2.92
N MET A 471 -20.89 -19.18 -1.86
CA MET A 471 -19.59 -18.51 -1.94
C MET A 471 -18.49 -19.48 -2.38
N ILE A 472 -17.58 -18.95 -3.22
CA ILE A 472 -16.55 -19.74 -3.91
C ILE A 472 -15.55 -20.29 -2.88
N LYS A 473 -15.43 -21.63 -2.81
CA LYS A 473 -14.28 -22.28 -2.14
C LYS A 473 -13.00 -21.77 -2.82
N GLN A 474 -12.09 -21.17 -2.06
CA GLN A 474 -10.78 -20.73 -2.57
C GLN A 474 -10.09 -21.90 -3.27
N THR A 475 -9.91 -21.76 -4.59
CA THR A 475 -9.21 -22.74 -5.44
C THR A 475 -7.74 -22.77 -5.07
N LEU A 476 -7.16 -23.97 -4.95
CA LEU A 476 -5.84 -24.19 -4.35
C LEU A 476 -4.67 -23.39 -4.99
N GLY A 477 -4.82 -23.01 -6.26
CA GLY A 477 -3.85 -22.21 -7.03
C GLY A 477 -4.05 -20.69 -6.98
N LYS A 478 -5.11 -20.17 -6.34
CA LYS A 478 -5.30 -18.71 -6.21
C LYS A 478 -4.68 -18.17 -4.93
N PRO A 479 -4.00 -17.01 -4.98
CA PRO A 479 -3.43 -16.39 -3.79
C PRO A 479 -4.52 -15.82 -2.87
N VAL A 480 -4.23 -15.79 -1.58
CA VAL A 480 -4.97 -14.99 -0.59
C VAL A 480 -4.58 -13.53 -0.78
N ASP A 481 -5.57 -12.64 -0.84
CA ASP A 481 -5.33 -11.20 -0.93
C ASP A 481 -4.76 -10.66 0.40
N ILE A 482 -3.58 -10.04 0.34
CA ILE A 482 -2.81 -9.52 1.47
C ILE A 482 -2.21 -8.12 1.21
N ASP A 483 -2.70 -7.42 0.18
CA ASP A 483 -2.31 -6.02 -0.07
C ASP A 483 -2.69 -5.12 1.13
N ASP A 484 -2.20 -3.88 1.17
CA ASP A 484 -2.47 -3.00 2.32
C ASP A 484 -3.95 -2.61 2.45
N LYS A 485 -4.72 -2.63 1.34
CA LYS A 485 -6.15 -2.31 1.31
C LYS A 485 -7.01 -3.47 1.83
N ALA A 486 -6.65 -4.71 1.52
CA ALA A 486 -7.23 -5.93 2.07
C ALA A 486 -6.79 -6.10 3.53
N PHE A 487 -5.55 -5.77 3.88
CA PHE A 487 -5.06 -5.78 5.25
C PHE A 487 -5.91 -4.91 6.18
N GLU A 488 -6.12 -3.63 5.86
CA GLU A 488 -6.95 -2.75 6.71
C GLU A 488 -8.44 -3.17 6.74
N GLN A 489 -8.96 -3.82 5.68
CA GLN A 489 -10.28 -4.47 5.73
C GLN A 489 -10.31 -5.68 6.70
N HIS A 490 -9.29 -6.54 6.67
CA HIS A 490 -9.17 -7.68 7.57
C HIS A 490 -9.01 -7.23 9.04
N VAL A 491 -8.25 -6.14 9.26
CA VAL A 491 -8.14 -5.44 10.55
C VAL A 491 -9.52 -4.97 11.03
N ALA A 492 -10.25 -4.20 10.23
CA ALA A 492 -11.57 -3.68 10.62
C ALA A 492 -12.58 -4.80 10.93
N ILE A 493 -12.55 -5.91 10.17
CA ILE A 493 -13.36 -7.11 10.46
C ILE A 493 -12.99 -7.71 11.83
N LEU A 494 -11.69 -7.85 12.14
CA LEU A 494 -11.22 -8.45 13.39
C LEU A 494 -11.41 -7.53 14.60
N GLU A 495 -11.25 -6.21 14.45
CA GLU A 495 -11.55 -5.23 15.51
C GLU A 495 -13.05 -5.24 15.84
N ALA A 496 -13.94 -5.31 14.84
CA ALA A 496 -15.39 -5.42 15.04
C ALA A 496 -15.85 -6.75 15.67
N HIS A 497 -15.12 -7.84 15.45
CA HIS A 497 -15.46 -9.19 15.96
C HIS A 497 -14.54 -9.68 17.08
N ARG A 498 -13.82 -8.77 17.75
CA ARG A 498 -12.82 -9.07 18.81
C ARG A 498 -13.31 -10.01 19.95
N PRO A 499 -14.58 -9.96 20.41
CA PRO A 499 -15.08 -10.95 21.38
C PRO A 499 -15.10 -12.40 20.85
N CYS A 500 -15.20 -12.60 19.54
CA CYS A 500 -15.20 -13.93 18.92
C CYS A 500 -13.78 -14.49 18.72
N THR A 501 -12.75 -13.65 18.55
CA THR A 501 -11.36 -14.13 18.44
C THR A 501 -10.87 -14.71 19.77
N MET A 502 -11.29 -14.12 20.89
CA MET A 502 -11.06 -14.62 22.26
C MET A 502 -11.55 -16.05 22.50
N MET A 503 -12.53 -16.53 21.73
CA MET A 503 -13.16 -17.85 21.86
C MET A 503 -12.73 -18.84 20.75
N CYS A 504 -11.81 -18.45 19.87
CA CYS A 504 -11.29 -19.36 18.84
C CYS A 504 -10.24 -20.32 19.43
N LYS A 505 -10.29 -21.59 19.02
CA LYS A 505 -9.22 -22.55 19.34
C LYS A 505 -7.92 -22.13 18.66
N GLU A 506 -6.80 -22.35 19.34
CA GLU A 506 -5.47 -22.16 18.77
C GLU A 506 -5.27 -23.04 17.53
N THR A 507 -4.46 -22.56 16.59
CA THR A 507 -4.12 -23.29 15.36
C THR A 507 -2.66 -23.74 15.37
N LYS A 508 -2.35 -24.80 14.60
CA LYS A 508 -1.00 -25.39 14.52
C LYS A 508 0.10 -24.33 14.30
N TRP A 509 -0.12 -23.36 13.40
CA TRP A 509 0.88 -22.34 13.09
C TRP A 509 1.15 -21.41 14.28
N GLN A 510 0.14 -21.10 15.10
CA GLN A 510 0.29 -20.26 16.30
C GLN A 510 1.13 -21.01 17.36
N THR A 511 0.80 -22.28 17.61
CA THR A 511 1.58 -23.11 18.54
C THR A 511 3.02 -23.28 18.07
N GLN A 512 3.26 -23.40 16.77
CA GLN A 512 4.61 -23.44 16.17
C GLN A 512 5.33 -22.08 16.30
N PHE A 513 4.61 -20.96 16.13
CA PHE A 513 5.16 -19.60 16.26
C PHE A 513 5.64 -19.30 17.70
N THR A 514 4.83 -19.63 18.72
CA THR A 514 5.23 -19.53 20.14
C THR A 514 6.34 -20.53 20.50
N HIS A 515 6.25 -21.78 20.03
CA HIS A 515 7.29 -22.80 20.29
C HIS A 515 8.67 -22.38 19.76
N LEU A 516 8.72 -21.78 18.56
CA LEU A 516 9.94 -21.23 17.96
C LEU A 516 10.36 -19.87 18.56
N ARG A 517 9.65 -19.40 19.60
CA ARG A 517 9.87 -18.13 20.32
C ARG A 517 9.79 -16.91 19.40
N GLY A 518 8.85 -16.92 18.45
CA GLY A 518 8.63 -15.83 17.49
C GLY A 518 8.45 -14.44 18.13
N PRO A 519 7.72 -14.28 19.25
CA PRO A 519 7.63 -13.00 19.94
C PRO A 519 8.98 -12.44 20.41
N LEU A 520 9.86 -13.31 20.90
CA LEU A 520 11.22 -12.95 21.32
C LEU A 520 12.06 -12.47 20.12
N VAL A 521 12.00 -13.17 18.97
CA VAL A 521 12.70 -12.75 17.73
C VAL A 521 12.28 -11.34 17.29
N LEU A 522 10.98 -11.03 17.36
CA LEU A 522 10.47 -9.71 16.98
C LEU A 522 10.87 -8.61 17.97
N LEU A 523 10.92 -8.93 19.26
CA LEU A 523 11.37 -7.99 20.29
C LEU A 523 12.88 -7.72 20.23
N GLU A 524 13.70 -8.71 19.86
CA GLU A 524 15.13 -8.53 19.56
C GLU A 524 15.36 -7.50 18.45
N VAL A 525 14.59 -7.57 17.35
CA VAL A 525 14.66 -6.57 16.26
C VAL A 525 14.32 -5.16 16.76
N LEU A 526 13.33 -5.05 17.63
CA LEU A 526 12.91 -3.76 18.20
C LEU A 526 13.91 -3.19 19.21
N ASP A 527 14.58 -4.03 20.02
CA ASP A 527 15.62 -3.55 20.93
C ASP A 527 16.91 -3.17 20.19
N VAL A 528 17.25 -3.82 19.06
CA VAL A 528 18.34 -3.38 18.16
C VAL A 528 18.04 -1.98 17.61
N PHE A 529 16.84 -1.78 17.05
CA PHE A 529 16.39 -0.45 16.59
C PHE A 529 16.42 0.58 17.74
N ARG A 530 15.84 0.26 18.89
CA ARG A 530 15.81 1.13 20.07
C ARG A 530 17.21 1.49 20.54
N SER A 531 18.12 0.52 20.62
CA SER A 531 19.50 0.74 21.07
C SER A 531 20.22 1.70 20.14
N HIS A 532 20.15 1.47 18.83
CA HIS A 532 20.71 2.36 17.82
C HIS A 532 20.14 3.80 17.92
N THR A 533 18.82 3.97 18.05
CA THR A 533 18.21 5.30 18.26
C THR A 533 18.56 5.99 19.59
N ALA A 534 19.19 5.28 20.53
CA ALA A 534 19.64 5.81 21.81
C ALA A 534 21.15 6.09 21.88
N THR A 535 21.95 5.52 20.96
CA THR A 535 23.41 5.68 20.92
C THR A 535 23.90 6.60 19.80
N THR A 536 23.21 6.61 18.66
CA THR A 536 23.65 7.31 17.44
C THR A 536 23.04 8.71 17.35
N ASP A 537 23.87 9.72 17.06
CA ASP A 537 23.40 11.08 16.72
C ASP A 537 22.64 11.05 15.37
N PRO A 538 21.41 11.57 15.29
CA PRO A 538 20.63 11.59 14.05
C PRO A 538 21.30 12.24 12.83
N SER A 539 22.36 13.04 13.02
CA SER A 539 23.12 13.70 11.97
C SER A 539 24.33 12.93 11.45
N SER A 540 24.81 11.89 12.15
CA SER A 540 26.14 11.32 11.91
C SER A 540 26.20 10.04 11.06
N GLU A 541 25.08 9.33 10.87
CA GLU A 541 25.08 8.01 10.22
C GLU A 541 24.44 7.96 8.82
N PRO A 542 24.84 6.99 7.96
CA PRO A 542 24.27 6.84 6.62
C PRO A 542 22.77 6.53 6.66
N THR A 543 21.98 7.38 5.99
CA THR A 543 20.51 7.28 5.90
C THR A 543 19.99 5.89 5.55
N SER A 544 20.74 5.12 4.75
CA SER A 544 20.40 3.77 4.31
C SER A 544 20.53 2.68 5.39
N PHE A 545 21.36 2.85 6.43
CA PHE A 545 21.38 1.93 7.58
C PHE A 545 20.17 2.19 8.48
N ARG A 546 19.89 3.47 8.75
CA ARG A 546 18.75 3.91 9.55
C ARG A 546 17.40 3.49 8.95
N LEU A 547 17.21 3.71 7.64
CA LEU A 547 15.97 3.35 6.93
C LEU A 547 15.67 1.85 7.06
N TRP A 548 16.68 1.02 6.79
CA TRP A 548 16.62 -0.44 6.92
C TRP A 548 16.20 -0.91 8.32
N LEU A 549 16.69 -0.26 9.39
CA LEU A 549 16.25 -0.57 10.77
C LEU A 549 14.79 -0.16 11.02
N VAL A 550 14.37 1.01 10.54
CA VAL A 550 12.98 1.49 10.66
C VAL A 550 12.03 0.52 9.95
N GLU A 551 12.34 0.07 8.74
CA GLU A 551 11.50 -0.88 7.98
C GLU A 551 11.36 -2.22 8.71
N ARG A 552 12.46 -2.79 9.23
CA ARG A 552 12.42 -4.02 10.04
C ARG A 552 11.61 -3.86 11.32
N ALA A 553 11.71 -2.70 11.98
CA ALA A 553 10.91 -2.38 13.16
C ALA A 553 9.42 -2.22 12.84
N LEU A 554 9.06 -1.53 11.75
CA LEU A 554 7.67 -1.41 11.26
C LEU A 554 7.07 -2.78 10.91
N PHE A 555 7.82 -3.66 10.23
CA PHE A 555 7.36 -5.02 9.93
C PHE A 555 7.11 -5.82 11.21
N SER A 556 8.03 -5.72 12.19
CA SER A 556 7.91 -6.40 13.48
C SER A 556 6.71 -5.90 14.28
N LEU A 557 6.48 -4.57 14.33
CA LEU A 557 5.32 -3.96 14.96
C LEU A 557 4.00 -4.35 14.28
N GLN A 558 3.95 -4.43 12.94
CA GLN A 558 2.74 -4.88 12.24
C GLN A 558 2.45 -6.37 12.53
N ILE A 559 3.47 -7.22 12.65
CA ILE A 559 3.28 -8.63 13.08
C ILE A 559 2.76 -8.69 14.52
N LEU A 560 3.38 -7.96 15.45
CA LEU A 560 2.91 -7.90 16.84
C LEU A 560 1.46 -7.34 16.94
N ARG A 561 1.07 -6.37 16.10
CA ARG A 561 -0.32 -5.87 16.02
C ARG A 561 -1.27 -6.96 15.53
N MET A 562 -0.93 -7.67 14.46
CA MET A 562 -1.73 -8.80 13.95
C MET A 562 -1.93 -9.87 15.01
N LEU A 563 -0.85 -10.28 15.68
CA LEU A 563 -0.89 -11.32 16.71
C LEU A 563 -1.72 -10.91 17.93
N THR A 564 -1.52 -9.70 18.46
CA THR A 564 -2.25 -9.22 19.65
C THR A 564 -3.72 -8.88 19.39
N LEU A 565 -4.10 -8.61 18.15
CA LEU A 565 -5.50 -8.42 17.73
C LEU A 565 -6.22 -9.75 17.49
N ALA A 566 -5.57 -10.68 16.77
CA ALA A 566 -6.17 -11.96 16.38
C ALA A 566 -6.10 -13.01 17.50
N TYR A 567 -5.04 -13.01 18.32
CA TYR A 567 -4.73 -14.04 19.32
C TYR A 567 -4.37 -13.38 20.67
N PRO A 568 -5.36 -12.86 21.42
CA PRO A 568 -5.09 -12.09 22.64
C PRO A 568 -4.24 -12.77 23.74
N PRO A 569 -4.18 -14.12 23.90
CA PRO A 569 -3.21 -14.74 24.81
C PRO A 569 -1.74 -14.34 24.53
N MET A 570 -1.39 -14.12 23.25
CA MET A 570 -0.07 -13.68 22.82
C MET A 570 0.33 -12.31 23.42
N ALA A 571 -0.64 -11.48 23.83
CA ALA A 571 -0.35 -10.21 24.51
C ALA A 571 0.38 -10.43 25.85
N VAL A 572 0.09 -11.52 26.57
CA VAL A 572 0.80 -11.87 27.80
C VAL A 572 2.24 -12.26 27.48
N GLU A 573 2.44 -13.14 26.49
CA GLU A 573 3.76 -13.60 26.05
C GLU A 573 4.63 -12.41 25.59
N ILE A 574 4.12 -11.56 24.69
CA ILE A 574 4.81 -10.38 24.18
C ILE A 574 5.16 -9.40 25.31
N CYS A 575 4.24 -9.10 26.23
CA CYS A 575 4.53 -8.14 27.29
C CYS A 575 5.55 -8.65 28.33
N HIS A 576 5.50 -9.94 28.69
CA HIS A 576 6.34 -10.52 29.75
C HIS A 576 7.67 -11.11 29.24
N THR A 577 7.82 -11.39 27.95
CA THR A 577 9.08 -11.88 27.36
C THR A 577 10.22 -10.93 27.72
N MET A 578 11.27 -11.44 28.38
CA MET A 578 12.48 -10.70 28.70
C MET A 578 13.62 -11.09 27.76
N LEU A 579 14.31 -10.08 27.21
CA LEU A 579 15.56 -10.28 26.47
C LEU A 579 16.70 -10.51 27.46
N GLN A 580 17.57 -11.49 27.15
CA GLN A 580 18.66 -11.87 28.05
C GLN A 580 19.76 -10.80 28.11
N ASP A 581 20.10 -10.18 26.98
CA ASP A 581 21.21 -9.22 26.90
C ASP A 581 20.87 -7.87 27.57
N SER A 582 19.65 -7.37 27.36
CA SER A 582 19.23 -6.04 27.85
C SER A 582 18.38 -6.07 29.13
N GLN A 583 17.94 -7.25 29.58
CA GLN A 583 17.04 -7.45 30.71
C GLN A 583 15.71 -6.66 30.62
N ARG A 584 15.32 -6.27 29.40
CA ARG A 584 14.05 -5.55 29.14
C ARG A 584 12.92 -6.53 28.87
N THR A 585 11.80 -6.32 29.57
CA THR A 585 10.50 -6.90 29.22
C THR A 585 9.99 -6.31 27.91
N GLY A 586 9.31 -7.10 27.07
CA GLY A 586 8.80 -6.67 25.77
C GLY A 586 7.87 -5.46 25.84
N LEU A 587 7.09 -5.31 26.92
CA LEU A 587 6.31 -4.10 27.16
C LEU A 587 7.19 -2.84 27.30
N THR A 588 8.37 -2.95 27.91
CA THR A 588 9.34 -1.84 28.02
C THR A 588 9.89 -1.48 26.64
N ILE A 589 10.28 -2.48 25.84
CA ILE A 589 10.79 -2.26 24.47
C ILE A 589 9.73 -1.56 23.61
N LEU A 590 8.46 -1.98 23.69
CA LEU A 590 7.35 -1.29 23.01
C LEU A 590 7.16 0.16 23.49
N LEU A 591 7.26 0.41 24.80
CA LEU A 591 7.16 1.78 25.34
C LEU A 591 8.35 2.66 24.95
N ASP A 592 9.55 2.11 24.87
CA ASP A 592 10.74 2.82 24.38
C ASP A 592 10.61 3.14 22.87
N CYS A 593 10.12 2.20 22.05
CA CYS A 593 9.80 2.43 20.65
C CYS A 593 8.68 3.48 20.47
N ALA A 594 7.71 3.54 21.38
CA ALA A 594 6.70 4.60 21.40
C ALA A 594 7.29 5.99 21.76
N MET A 595 8.49 6.05 22.34
CA MET A 595 9.12 7.28 22.82
C MET A 595 10.20 7.86 21.90
N THR A 596 10.51 7.23 20.76
CA THR A 596 11.56 7.63 19.79
C THR A 596 11.56 9.14 19.49
N SER A 597 12.68 9.81 19.76
CA SER A 597 12.85 11.27 19.67
C SER A 597 12.76 11.82 18.24
N HIS A 598 13.09 11.00 17.24
CA HIS A 598 13.24 11.42 15.86
C HIS A 598 11.90 11.75 15.16
N PRO A 599 11.78 12.88 14.43
CA PRO A 599 10.50 13.35 13.91
C PRO A 599 9.89 12.47 12.79
N ARG A 600 10.71 11.72 12.05
CA ARG A 600 10.21 10.81 10.98
C ARG A 600 9.71 9.45 11.49
N ASP A 601 9.79 9.19 12.80
CA ASP A 601 9.50 7.86 13.36
C ASP A 601 8.05 7.75 13.88
N GLY A 602 7.15 8.65 13.47
CA GLY A 602 5.77 8.67 13.94
C GLY A 602 4.97 7.40 13.63
N ASP A 603 5.29 6.67 12.56
CA ASP A 603 4.70 5.35 12.29
C ASP A 603 5.27 4.22 13.18
N ILE A 604 6.51 4.34 13.66
CA ILE A 604 7.04 3.47 14.73
C ILE A 604 6.24 3.72 16.01
N VAL A 605 6.02 4.98 16.38
CA VAL A 605 5.24 5.37 17.56
C VAL A 605 3.79 4.88 17.46
N LYS A 606 3.13 5.07 16.31
CA LYS A 606 1.79 4.52 16.04
C LYS A 606 1.78 3.00 16.14
N GLY A 607 2.72 2.30 15.50
CA GLY A 607 2.80 0.84 15.52
C GLY A 607 3.00 0.28 16.94
N ALA A 608 3.90 0.86 17.71
CA ALA A 608 4.14 0.50 19.10
C ALA A 608 2.90 0.72 19.97
N LEU A 609 2.25 1.89 19.84
CA LEU A 609 1.01 2.16 20.57
C LEU A 609 -0.15 1.25 20.14
N GLN A 610 -0.26 0.85 18.87
CA GLN A 610 -1.27 -0.11 18.41
C GLN A 610 -1.11 -1.48 19.07
N VAL A 611 0.13 -1.96 19.24
CA VAL A 611 0.41 -3.20 20.01
C VAL A 611 0.04 -3.01 21.49
N VAL A 612 0.47 -1.92 22.12
CA VAL A 612 0.16 -1.63 23.54
C VAL A 612 -1.36 -1.55 23.76
N CYS A 613 -2.09 -0.84 22.89
CA CYS A 613 -3.56 -0.78 22.91
C CYS A 613 -4.18 -2.18 22.86
N ASN A 614 -3.72 -3.05 21.96
CA ASN A 614 -4.24 -4.41 21.90
C ASN A 614 -4.01 -5.22 23.19
N CYS A 615 -2.90 -4.98 23.89
CA CYS A 615 -2.57 -5.67 25.14
C CYS A 615 -3.40 -5.19 26.34
N VAL A 616 -3.82 -3.91 26.37
CA VAL A 616 -4.60 -3.34 27.51
C VAL A 616 -6.12 -3.25 27.24
N CYS A 617 -6.52 -3.14 25.97
CA CYS A 617 -7.93 -3.02 25.59
C CYS A 617 -8.58 -4.40 25.38
N THR A 618 -8.84 -5.11 26.48
CA THR A 618 -9.85 -6.17 26.49
C THR A 618 -11.24 -5.57 26.23
N SER A 619 -12.03 -6.23 25.37
CA SER A 619 -13.35 -5.75 24.96
C SER A 619 -14.28 -5.60 26.15
N SER A 620 -14.66 -4.36 26.44
CA SER A 620 -15.66 -3.97 27.44
C SER A 620 -16.31 -2.68 26.98
N SER A 621 -17.28 -2.80 26.07
CA SER A 621 -18.11 -1.68 25.62
C SER A 621 -19.50 -2.21 25.27
N GLY A 622 -20.54 -1.50 25.72
CA GLY A 622 -21.94 -1.79 25.40
C GLY A 622 -22.58 -2.96 26.17
N ASP A 623 -23.23 -2.64 27.29
CA ASP A 623 -24.17 -3.54 27.97
C ASP A 623 -25.48 -3.66 27.16
N LYS A 624 -25.41 -4.36 26.02
CA LYS A 624 -26.51 -4.58 25.07
C LYS A 624 -26.45 -5.97 24.45
N GLN A 625 -26.86 -6.99 25.20
CA GLN A 625 -27.23 -8.27 24.62
C GLN A 625 -28.42 -8.09 23.65
N PRO A 626 -28.38 -8.63 22.42
CA PRO A 626 -29.59 -8.84 21.63
C PRO A 626 -30.37 -10.02 22.24
N GLN A 627 -31.18 -9.76 23.26
CA GLN A 627 -32.16 -10.73 23.77
C GLN A 627 -33.25 -10.98 22.73
N GLN A 628 -33.09 -12.00 21.88
CA GLN A 628 -34.20 -12.71 21.24
C GLN A 628 -33.74 -14.03 20.63
N TYR A 629 -33.94 -15.13 21.38
CA TYR A 629 -34.27 -16.43 20.79
C TYR A 629 -35.37 -17.08 21.62
N SER A 630 -36.28 -17.80 20.95
CA SER A 630 -37.57 -18.17 21.53
C SER A 630 -37.45 -19.17 22.68
N LYS A 631 -38.39 -19.09 23.64
CA LYS A 631 -38.78 -20.27 24.41
C LYS A 631 -39.11 -21.41 23.47
N LYS A 632 -38.69 -22.62 23.84
CA LYS A 632 -39.42 -23.85 23.54
C LYS A 632 -39.26 -24.75 24.75
N ASP A 633 -40.39 -25.19 25.31
CA ASP A 633 -40.41 -26.00 26.51
C ASP A 633 -39.91 -27.41 26.22
N ASP A 634 -39.14 -27.98 27.16
CA ASP A 634 -39.27 -29.42 27.46
C ASP A 634 -38.95 -29.69 28.94
N ARG A 635 -39.44 -30.82 29.46
CA ARG A 635 -39.43 -31.16 30.90
C ARG A 635 -38.57 -32.38 31.21
N THR A 636 -37.47 -32.21 31.95
CA THR A 636 -36.91 -33.31 32.78
C THR A 636 -36.21 -32.80 34.04
N THR A 637 -36.76 -33.21 35.19
CA THR A 637 -36.10 -33.58 36.47
C THR A 637 -34.76 -32.95 36.87
N ALA A 638 -34.77 -32.31 38.04
CA ALA A 638 -33.61 -31.77 38.75
C ALA A 638 -32.59 -32.83 39.21
N ASN A 639 -31.36 -32.36 39.46
CA ASN A 639 -30.67 -32.71 40.71
C ASN A 639 -29.82 -31.51 41.19
N ASN A 640 -29.48 -31.47 42.48
CA ASN A 640 -28.98 -30.27 43.17
C ASN A 640 -27.51 -30.39 43.65
N ASN A 641 -26.99 -29.26 44.17
CA ASN A 641 -25.77 -29.10 44.99
C ASN A 641 -24.40 -29.08 44.28
N THR A 642 -23.93 -27.87 43.95
CA THR A 642 -22.68 -27.34 44.55
C THR A 642 -22.66 -25.81 44.55
N SER A 643 -22.62 -25.22 45.74
CA SER A 643 -22.19 -23.84 46.02
C SER A 643 -20.65 -23.76 46.09
N SER A 644 -19.95 -22.65 45.87
CA SER A 644 -20.34 -21.33 45.33
C SER A 644 -19.09 -20.44 45.15
N SER A 645 -18.85 -19.88 43.97
CA SER A 645 -17.83 -18.82 43.78
C SER A 645 -18.01 -18.01 42.48
N SER A 646 -19.26 -17.72 42.10
CA SER A 646 -19.60 -16.98 40.88
C SER A 646 -19.38 -15.45 41.04
N SER A 647 -18.14 -15.03 41.25
CA SER A 647 -17.73 -13.62 41.09
C SER A 647 -17.34 -13.35 39.63
N MET A 648 -17.71 -12.17 39.10
CA MET A 648 -17.37 -11.72 37.74
C MET A 648 -15.86 -11.75 37.48
N ALA A 649 -15.39 -12.84 36.88
CA ALA A 649 -13.98 -13.03 36.54
C ALA A 649 -13.62 -12.18 35.31
N THR A 650 -12.97 -11.04 35.54
CA THR A 650 -12.18 -10.41 34.48
C THR A 650 -11.13 -11.41 33.99
N PRO A 651 -10.87 -11.52 32.67
CA PRO A 651 -9.97 -12.53 32.14
C PRO A 651 -8.57 -12.36 32.74
N PHE A 652 -8.13 -13.38 33.50
CA PHE A 652 -6.88 -13.42 34.26
C PHE A 652 -5.65 -12.82 33.52
N PRO A 653 -5.43 -13.10 32.22
CA PRO A 653 -4.40 -12.46 31.39
C PRO A 653 -4.29 -10.94 31.51
N ALA A 654 -5.41 -10.23 31.55
CA ALA A 654 -5.42 -8.76 31.54
C ALA A 654 -4.80 -8.17 32.82
N ARG A 655 -5.06 -8.78 33.98
CA ARG A 655 -4.60 -8.28 35.28
C ARG A 655 -3.07 -8.33 35.42
N ALA A 656 -2.43 -9.32 34.81
CA ALA A 656 -0.97 -9.41 34.76
C ALA A 656 -0.35 -8.27 33.92
N ILE A 657 -0.90 -8.02 32.73
CA ILE A 657 -0.46 -6.95 31.83
C ILE A 657 -0.66 -5.56 32.49
N LEU A 658 -1.80 -5.32 33.15
CA LEU A 658 -2.06 -4.07 33.87
C LEU A 658 -1.05 -3.83 35.02
N LYS A 659 -0.74 -4.87 35.82
CA LYS A 659 0.28 -4.80 36.87
C LYS A 659 1.66 -4.45 36.28
N LEU A 660 2.07 -5.14 35.22
CA LEU A 660 3.36 -4.90 34.55
C LEU A 660 3.42 -3.49 33.92
N ALA A 661 2.34 -3.01 33.33
CA ALA A 661 2.27 -1.68 32.73
C ALA A 661 2.45 -0.56 33.78
N ARG A 662 1.92 -0.75 34.99
CA ARG A 662 2.18 0.13 36.13
C ARG A 662 3.64 0.09 36.57
N GLU A 663 4.23 -1.10 36.69
CA GLU A 663 5.63 -1.31 37.08
C GLU A 663 6.64 -0.78 36.03
N LYS A 664 6.26 -0.74 34.75
CA LYS A 664 7.09 -0.25 33.64
C LYS A 664 6.72 1.16 33.16
N ASN A 665 6.09 1.98 34.01
CA ASN A 665 5.80 3.41 33.77
C ASN A 665 4.93 3.72 32.52
N ALA A 666 4.09 2.78 32.05
CA ALA A 666 3.29 2.96 30.83
C ALA A 666 2.39 4.21 30.87
N ILE A 667 1.85 4.55 32.05
CA ILE A 667 1.03 5.75 32.28
C ILE A 667 1.81 7.02 31.93
N LYS A 668 3.07 7.15 32.40
CA LYS A 668 3.93 8.31 32.13
C LYS A 668 4.20 8.49 30.64
N VAL A 669 4.49 7.39 29.94
CA VAL A 669 4.70 7.37 28.48
C VAL A 669 3.45 7.84 27.74
N CYS A 670 2.27 7.30 28.07
CA CYS A 670 1.02 7.73 27.42
C CYS A 670 0.69 9.21 27.69
N LEU A 671 0.91 9.70 28.92
CA LEU A 671 0.72 11.12 29.29
C LEU A 671 1.72 12.07 28.60
N GLN A 672 2.88 11.58 28.17
CA GLN A 672 3.82 12.32 27.33
C GLN A 672 3.38 12.30 25.86
N LEU A 673 2.85 11.17 25.36
CA LEU A 673 2.39 11.01 23.98
C LEU A 673 1.05 11.72 23.67
N LEU A 674 0.21 11.98 24.67
CA LEU A 674 -0.90 12.94 24.55
C LEU A 674 -0.43 14.37 24.18
N ARG A 675 0.85 14.70 24.44
CA ARG A 675 1.48 15.99 24.10
C ARG A 675 2.45 15.86 22.92
N TYR A 676 2.28 14.85 22.06
CA TYR A 676 3.18 14.61 20.93
C TYR A 676 3.08 15.73 19.87
N LYS A 677 4.21 16.38 19.58
CA LYS A 677 4.34 17.45 18.58
C LYS A 677 5.51 17.26 17.60
N ARG A 678 6.09 16.06 17.53
CA ARG A 678 7.30 15.77 16.72
C ARG A 678 7.01 15.63 15.23
N SER A 679 5.78 15.23 14.88
CA SER A 679 5.23 15.24 13.51
C SER A 679 3.75 15.60 13.59
N LEU A 680 3.32 16.61 12.83
CA LEU A 680 1.94 17.08 12.82
C LEU A 680 0.99 16.06 12.16
N GLN A 681 1.45 15.41 11.08
CA GLN A 681 0.69 14.39 10.35
C GLN A 681 0.25 13.23 11.25
N HIS A 682 1.09 12.82 12.20
CA HIS A 682 0.79 11.70 13.09
C HIS A 682 0.21 12.12 14.45
N ALA A 683 0.14 13.42 14.77
CA ALA A 683 -0.16 13.89 16.12
C ALA A 683 -1.53 13.40 16.64
N ASP A 684 -2.62 13.61 15.91
CA ASP A 684 -3.96 13.16 16.33
C ASP A 684 -4.10 11.65 16.39
N ALA A 685 -3.41 10.90 15.51
CA ALA A 685 -3.37 9.44 15.56
C ALA A 685 -2.65 8.93 16.82
N ILE A 686 -1.54 9.57 17.20
CA ILE A 686 -0.77 9.25 18.41
C ILE A 686 -1.54 9.65 19.67
N ARG A 687 -2.22 10.81 19.68
CA ARG A 687 -3.14 11.24 20.74
C ARG A 687 -4.29 10.23 20.92
N LEU A 688 -4.96 9.82 19.84
CA LEU A 688 -6.01 8.79 19.84
C LEU A 688 -5.52 7.49 20.49
N LEU A 689 -4.40 6.94 20.00
CA LEU A 689 -3.84 5.69 20.52
C LEU A 689 -3.37 5.82 21.98
N ALA A 690 -2.81 6.96 22.39
CA ALA A 690 -2.44 7.21 23.78
C ALA A 690 -3.66 7.29 24.71
N THR A 691 -4.77 7.91 24.27
CA THR A 691 -6.05 7.91 25.00
C THR A 691 -6.64 6.50 25.10
N GLN A 692 -6.62 5.73 24.00
CA GLN A 692 -7.08 4.34 23.99
C GLN A 692 -6.27 3.45 24.94
N ALA A 693 -4.94 3.59 24.95
CA ALA A 693 -4.08 2.89 25.91
C ALA A 693 -4.42 3.28 27.36
N LEU A 694 -4.63 4.57 27.65
CA LEU A 694 -5.03 5.02 28.99
C LEU A 694 -6.41 4.50 29.42
N LEU A 695 -7.38 4.37 28.48
CA LEU A 695 -8.71 3.79 28.71
C LEU A 695 -8.67 2.26 28.91
N GLY A 696 -7.72 1.56 28.30
CA GLY A 696 -7.42 0.17 28.65
C GLY A 696 -6.81 0.06 30.05
N LEU A 697 -5.85 0.93 30.38
CA LEU A 697 -5.15 0.95 31.67
C LEU A 697 -6.05 1.37 32.85
N SER A 698 -7.00 2.30 32.65
CA SER A 698 -7.90 2.80 33.71
C SER A 698 -8.85 1.74 34.28
N LYS A 699 -8.94 0.56 33.66
CA LYS A 699 -9.69 -0.59 34.20
C LYS A 699 -9.08 -1.14 35.50
N ASP A 700 -7.82 -0.82 35.81
CA ASP A 700 -7.30 -0.92 37.18
C ASP A 700 -7.72 0.33 37.98
N ARG A 701 -8.45 0.11 39.08
CA ARG A 701 -8.86 1.16 40.03
C ARG A 701 -7.70 2.07 40.46
N HIS A 702 -6.52 1.51 40.66
CA HIS A 702 -5.32 2.26 41.04
C HIS A 702 -4.84 3.20 39.92
N VAL A 703 -5.07 2.84 38.65
CA VAL A 703 -4.74 3.70 37.50
C VAL A 703 -5.80 4.81 37.35
N THR A 704 -7.09 4.51 37.51
CA THR A 704 -8.12 5.57 37.55
C THR A 704 -7.81 6.62 38.62
N GLN A 705 -7.42 6.21 39.83
CA GLN A 705 -7.06 7.14 40.91
C GLN A 705 -5.84 8.01 40.56
N ILE A 706 -4.81 7.45 39.90
CA ILE A 706 -3.68 8.25 39.39
C ILE A 706 -4.15 9.26 38.34
N LEU A 707 -5.00 8.84 37.40
CA LEU A 707 -5.48 9.70 36.31
C LEU A 707 -6.41 10.83 36.79
N GLU A 708 -7.21 10.56 37.83
CA GLU A 708 -8.02 11.54 38.54
C GLU A 708 -7.14 12.60 39.21
N GLN A 709 -6.13 12.18 40.00
CA GLN A 709 -5.17 13.07 40.66
C GLN A 709 -4.33 13.88 39.66
N MET A 710 -3.98 13.30 38.51
CA MET A 710 -3.27 13.97 37.42
C MET A 710 -4.15 14.92 36.59
N GLN A 711 -5.42 15.13 36.97
CA GLN A 711 -6.39 16.02 36.31
C GLN A 711 -6.54 15.74 34.80
N ILE A 712 -6.50 14.46 34.39
CA ILE A 712 -6.46 14.06 32.98
C ILE A 712 -7.61 14.66 32.15
N GLY A 713 -8.77 14.87 32.76
CA GLY A 713 -9.95 15.39 32.07
C GLY A 713 -9.83 16.86 31.67
N GLN A 714 -9.10 17.68 32.44
CA GLN A 714 -8.79 19.05 32.03
C GLN A 714 -7.83 19.04 30.84
N LEU A 715 -6.74 18.27 30.92
CA LEU A 715 -5.78 18.13 29.83
C LEU A 715 -6.46 17.67 28.53
N LEU A 716 -7.27 16.61 28.57
CA LEU A 716 -7.99 16.12 27.39
C LEU A 716 -8.96 17.15 26.84
N SER A 717 -9.69 17.87 27.70
CA SER A 717 -10.61 18.93 27.27
C SER A 717 -9.87 20.09 26.58
N ASP A 718 -8.68 20.47 27.07
CA ASP A 718 -7.87 21.50 26.43
C ASP A 718 -7.24 21.05 25.11
N LEU A 719 -6.83 19.77 25.00
CA LEU A 719 -6.34 19.19 23.74
C LEU A 719 -7.45 19.12 22.67
N ILE A 720 -8.72 18.88 23.06
CA ILE A 720 -9.89 18.89 22.18
C ILE A 720 -10.25 20.31 21.70
N ARG A 721 -9.98 21.34 22.51
CA ARG A 721 -10.39 22.74 22.23
C ARG A 721 -9.32 23.58 21.53
N ASN A 722 -8.06 23.42 21.91
CA ASN A 722 -7.04 24.46 21.71
C ASN A 722 -5.91 24.06 20.73
N GLU A 723 -5.85 22.82 20.26
CA GLU A 723 -4.80 22.37 19.34
C GLU A 723 -5.29 22.35 17.88
N PRO A 724 -4.50 22.83 16.90
CA PRO A 724 -4.89 22.87 15.50
C PRO A 724 -4.94 21.46 14.91
N VAL A 725 -6.01 21.19 14.17
CA VAL A 725 -6.28 19.91 13.49
C VAL A 725 -5.99 20.07 12.01
N LEU A 726 -5.26 19.13 11.41
CA LEU A 726 -5.08 19.06 9.96
C LEU A 726 -6.37 18.54 9.30
N GLU A 727 -6.77 19.11 8.18
CA GLU A 727 -8.02 18.73 7.47
C GLU A 727 -8.06 17.23 7.13
N GLU A 728 -6.93 16.67 6.66
CA GLU A 728 -6.72 15.24 6.40
C GLU A 728 -6.94 14.34 7.64
N ASN A 729 -6.77 14.89 8.84
CA ASN A 729 -6.90 14.18 10.12
C ASN A 729 -8.26 14.41 10.81
N ALA A 730 -9.23 15.11 10.19
CA ALA A 730 -10.51 15.42 10.82
C ALA A 730 -11.25 14.18 11.36
N ASP A 731 -11.30 13.09 10.58
CA ASP A 731 -11.88 11.80 10.99
C ASP A 731 -11.12 11.12 12.14
N VAL A 732 -9.82 11.34 12.24
CA VAL A 732 -8.96 10.79 13.30
C VAL A 732 -9.15 11.60 14.58
N HIS A 733 -9.22 12.93 14.47
CA HIS A 733 -9.49 13.82 15.58
C HIS A 733 -10.92 13.65 16.13
N ALA A 734 -11.92 13.37 15.29
CA ALA A 734 -13.26 12.99 15.73
C ALA A 734 -13.24 11.76 16.65
N LYS A 735 -12.52 10.69 16.24
CA LYS A 735 -12.32 9.48 17.05
C LYS A 735 -11.51 9.74 18.33
N PHE A 736 -10.50 10.61 18.27
CA PHE A 736 -9.76 11.06 19.47
C PHE A 736 -10.70 11.73 20.47
N ARG A 737 -11.55 12.65 20.01
CA ARG A 737 -12.53 13.37 20.83
C ARG A 737 -13.56 12.42 21.46
N GLU A 738 -14.07 11.44 20.71
CA GLU A 738 -14.96 10.39 21.24
C GLU A 738 -14.28 9.57 22.35
N CYS A 739 -13.10 9.00 22.08
CA CYS A 739 -12.36 8.21 23.05
C CYS A 739 -11.92 9.01 24.28
N ALA A 740 -11.62 10.31 24.11
CA ALA A 740 -11.26 11.20 25.20
C ALA A 740 -12.46 11.53 26.10
N LEU A 741 -13.65 11.73 25.54
CA LEU A 741 -14.89 11.91 26.29
C LEU A 741 -15.30 10.64 27.06
N GLU A 742 -15.06 9.46 26.50
CA GLU A 742 -15.22 8.17 27.18
C GLU A 742 -14.25 8.05 28.38
N LEU A 743 -12.95 8.37 28.20
CA LEU A 743 -11.97 8.36 29.28
C LEU A 743 -12.26 9.41 30.37
N ILE A 744 -12.73 10.61 30.00
CA ILE A 744 -13.20 11.63 30.96
C ILE A 744 -14.36 11.08 31.79
N SER A 745 -15.37 10.47 31.16
CA SER A 745 -16.54 9.90 31.86
C SER A 745 -16.12 8.75 32.79
N HIS A 746 -15.23 7.86 32.34
CA HIS A 746 -14.72 6.74 33.14
C HIS A 746 -13.93 7.21 34.37
N VAL A 747 -13.02 8.18 34.21
CA VAL A 747 -12.11 8.62 35.30
C VAL A 747 -12.79 9.58 36.27
N THR A 748 -13.68 10.46 35.81
CA THR A 748 -14.40 11.38 36.70
C THR A 748 -15.66 10.78 37.34
N HIS A 749 -16.02 9.55 36.94
CA HIS A 749 -17.28 8.87 37.28
C HIS A 749 -18.56 9.69 36.96
N ARG A 750 -18.47 10.67 36.05
CA ARG A 750 -19.58 11.51 35.61
C ARG A 750 -20.28 10.89 34.40
N ALA A 751 -21.61 11.04 34.32
CA ALA A 751 -22.40 10.59 33.19
C ALA A 751 -21.91 11.22 31.86
N PRO A 752 -21.90 10.49 30.72
CA PRO A 752 -21.35 11.01 29.46
C PRO A 752 -21.94 12.33 28.97
N SER A 753 -23.23 12.58 29.23
CA SER A 753 -23.88 13.85 28.91
C SER A 753 -23.28 15.04 29.68
N ALA A 754 -22.91 14.85 30.94
CA ALA A 754 -22.29 15.89 31.76
C ALA A 754 -20.87 16.20 31.28
N SER A 755 -20.04 15.18 31.02
CA SER A 755 -18.67 15.39 30.51
C SER A 755 -18.65 16.00 29.11
N ILE A 756 -19.60 15.65 28.23
CA ILE A 756 -19.78 16.32 26.93
C ILE A 756 -20.05 17.81 27.12
N HIS A 757 -20.99 18.18 28.00
CA HIS A 757 -21.32 19.60 28.22
C HIS A 757 -20.16 20.38 28.83
N GLU A 758 -19.42 19.80 29.77
CA GLU A 758 -18.28 20.45 30.44
C GLU A 758 -17.05 20.60 29.53
N ALA A 759 -16.74 19.59 28.71
CA ALA A 759 -15.63 19.66 27.76
C ALA A 759 -15.89 20.63 26.59
N THR A 760 -17.15 20.84 26.20
CA THR A 760 -17.54 21.64 25.01
C THR A 760 -17.97 23.09 25.30
N ASP A 761 -17.82 23.53 26.56
CA ASP A 761 -18.12 24.86 27.10
C ASP A 761 -19.50 25.48 26.74
N PRO A 762 -20.49 25.44 27.66
CA PRO A 762 -21.78 26.07 27.47
C PRO A 762 -21.77 27.57 27.84
N THR A 763 -20.69 28.12 28.40
CA THR A 763 -20.62 29.51 28.88
C THR A 763 -20.45 30.49 27.73
N VAL A 764 -19.52 30.25 26.79
CA VAL A 764 -19.38 31.06 25.56
C VAL A 764 -20.72 31.16 24.83
N ARG A 765 -21.40 30.03 24.58
CA ARG A 765 -22.73 30.02 23.93
C ARG A 765 -23.81 30.75 24.74
N LYS A 766 -23.77 30.71 26.08
CA LYS A 766 -24.67 31.50 26.94
C LYS A 766 -24.36 33.01 26.87
N ILE A 767 -23.08 33.38 26.78
CA ILE A 767 -22.61 34.76 26.67
C ILE A 767 -22.97 35.33 25.29
N GLU A 768 -22.70 34.61 24.21
CA GLU A 768 -23.15 34.94 22.85
C GLU A 768 -24.67 35.12 22.80
N LYS A 769 -25.43 34.15 23.34
CA LYS A 769 -26.89 34.22 23.42
C LYS A 769 -27.36 35.46 24.19
N ALA A 770 -26.76 35.76 25.34
CA ALA A 770 -27.09 36.93 26.14
C ALA A 770 -26.75 38.24 25.40
N ASN A 771 -25.59 38.31 24.74
CA ASN A 771 -25.14 39.45 23.95
C ASN A 771 -26.07 39.69 22.75
N ILE A 772 -26.49 38.65 22.04
CA ILE A 772 -27.46 38.76 20.94
C ILE A 772 -28.80 39.29 21.48
N VAL A 773 -29.32 38.74 22.58
CA VAL A 773 -30.61 39.19 23.18
C VAL A 773 -30.52 40.63 23.71
N ALA A 774 -29.37 41.05 24.24
CA ALA A 774 -29.11 42.42 24.69
C ALA A 774 -28.96 43.41 23.52
N ALA A 775 -28.31 43.01 22.44
CA ALA A 775 -28.17 43.80 21.21
C ALA A 775 -29.45 43.84 20.36
N THR A 776 -30.33 42.84 20.48
CA THR A 776 -31.60 42.78 19.73
C THR A 776 -32.49 43.95 20.09
N ARG A 777 -32.85 44.77 19.09
CA ARG A 777 -33.77 45.90 19.24
C ARG A 777 -35.23 45.41 19.20
N VAL A 778 -35.75 45.01 20.36
CA VAL A 778 -37.15 44.63 20.53
C VAL A 778 -38.08 45.82 20.23
N THR A 779 -39.04 45.60 19.34
CA THR A 779 -40.11 46.55 18.96
C THR A 779 -41.44 45.80 18.90
N TYR A 780 -42.55 46.52 19.02
CA TYR A 780 -43.91 45.95 18.97
C TYR A 780 -44.88 46.96 18.33
N ASN A 781 -46.08 46.51 17.98
CA ASN A 781 -47.12 47.39 17.43
C ASN A 781 -47.83 48.20 18.54
N PRO A 782 -47.75 49.54 18.58
CA PRO A 782 -48.39 50.32 19.64
C PRO A 782 -49.92 50.19 19.66
N THR A 783 -50.56 49.95 18.51
CA THR A 783 -52.01 49.76 18.43
C THR A 783 -52.48 48.52 19.20
N GLU A 784 -51.67 47.44 19.23
CA GLU A 784 -51.99 46.26 20.03
C GLU A 784 -51.94 46.52 21.54
N LEU A 785 -51.07 47.42 22.00
CA LEU A 785 -51.05 47.84 23.40
C LEU A 785 -52.30 48.65 23.76
N LEU A 786 -52.78 49.51 22.84
CA LEU A 786 -54.02 50.25 23.03
C LEU A 786 -55.25 49.34 23.06
N VAL A 787 -55.28 48.28 22.23
CA VAL A 787 -56.30 47.22 22.32
C VAL A 787 -56.26 46.52 23.68
N MET A 788 -55.09 46.14 24.19
CA MET A 788 -54.98 45.53 25.52
C MET A 788 -55.40 46.47 26.66
N ILE A 789 -55.15 47.78 26.54
CA ILE A 789 -55.62 48.79 27.50
C ILE A 789 -57.15 48.93 27.43
N HIS A 790 -57.71 49.01 26.22
CA HIS A 790 -59.16 49.00 25.99
C HIS A 790 -59.83 47.78 26.62
N ASP A 791 -59.30 46.57 26.38
CA ASP A 791 -59.87 45.33 26.91
C ASP A 791 -59.77 45.28 28.44
N HIS A 792 -58.66 45.77 29.00
CA HIS A 792 -58.48 45.91 30.45
C HIS A 792 -59.48 46.92 31.04
N LEU A 793 -59.74 48.05 30.39
CA LEU A 793 -60.74 49.05 30.83
C LEU A 793 -62.16 48.47 30.77
N LYS A 794 -62.57 47.78 29.68
CA LYS A 794 -63.88 47.11 29.61
C LYS A 794 -64.02 45.99 30.64
N ALA A 795 -62.94 45.25 30.95
CA ALA A 795 -62.95 44.23 32.00
C ALA A 795 -63.11 44.78 33.42
N HIS A 796 -62.72 46.04 33.67
CA HIS A 796 -62.87 46.73 34.97
C HIS A 796 -64.07 47.69 35.01
N GLY A 797 -65.02 47.58 34.08
CA GLY A 797 -66.26 48.37 34.06
C GLY A 797 -66.11 49.81 33.57
N LEU A 798 -64.90 50.22 33.14
CA LEU A 798 -64.60 51.59 32.69
C LEU A 798 -64.99 51.80 31.21
N HIS A 799 -66.22 51.40 30.86
CA HIS A 799 -66.70 51.31 29.48
C HIS A 799 -66.59 52.62 28.72
N ALA A 800 -67.08 53.74 29.28
CA ALA A 800 -67.01 55.05 28.63
C ALA A 800 -65.58 55.52 28.32
N ALA A 801 -64.59 55.16 29.15
CA ALA A 801 -63.18 55.46 28.88
C ALA A 801 -62.59 54.55 27.80
N ALA A 802 -63.05 53.30 27.72
CA ALA A 802 -62.66 52.36 26.68
C ALA A 802 -63.29 52.72 25.32
N ASP A 803 -64.56 53.09 25.28
CA ASP A 803 -65.26 53.51 24.06
C ASP A 803 -64.70 54.84 23.52
N ALA A 804 -64.33 55.77 24.42
CA ALA A 804 -63.56 56.96 24.06
C ALA A 804 -62.21 56.58 23.42
N LEU A 805 -61.43 55.70 24.05
CA LEU A 805 -60.13 55.23 23.53
C LEU A 805 -60.27 54.48 22.18
N GLU A 806 -61.32 53.68 22.00
CA GLU A 806 -61.65 52.97 20.75
C GLU A 806 -61.88 53.96 19.60
N SER A 807 -62.63 55.04 19.86
CA SER A 807 -62.88 56.10 18.88
C SER A 807 -61.68 57.03 18.62
N GLU A 808 -60.95 57.44 19.66
CA GLU A 808 -59.80 58.36 19.54
C GLU A 808 -58.59 57.68 18.87
N ALA A 809 -58.30 56.42 19.20
CA ALA A 809 -57.19 55.66 18.63
C ALA A 809 -57.56 54.86 17.36
N ALA A 810 -58.82 54.98 16.88
CA ALA A 810 -59.35 54.29 15.71
C ALA A 810 -59.10 52.76 15.71
N LEU A 811 -59.39 52.12 16.85
CA LEU A 811 -59.13 50.70 17.06
C LEU A 811 -60.15 49.85 16.29
N ASN A 812 -59.69 49.05 15.32
CA ASN A 812 -60.54 48.15 14.54
C ASN A 812 -60.88 46.89 15.34
N LEU A 813 -61.72 47.04 16.36
CA LEU A 813 -62.16 45.98 17.27
C LEU A 813 -63.32 45.19 16.67
N ARG A 814 -63.20 43.87 16.66
CA ARG A 814 -64.17 42.97 16.01
C ARG A 814 -65.24 42.56 17.02
N ALA A 815 -66.39 43.24 16.97
CA ALA A 815 -67.45 43.16 17.96
C ALA A 815 -67.95 41.72 18.28
N SER A 816 -68.11 41.42 19.58
CA SER A 816 -68.91 40.30 20.08
C SER A 816 -69.21 40.43 21.59
N CYS A 817 -70.48 40.59 21.95
CA CYS A 817 -71.06 40.39 23.29
C CYS A 817 -72.60 40.36 23.15
N PRO A 818 -73.40 39.84 24.11
CA PRO A 818 -73.02 39.32 25.44
C PRO A 818 -73.36 37.82 25.63
N SER A 819 -73.68 37.41 26.86
CA SER A 819 -73.63 36.05 27.42
C SER A 819 -75.03 35.53 27.90
N PRO A 820 -75.17 34.65 28.93
CA PRO A 820 -74.86 33.21 28.95
C PRO A 820 -76.04 32.31 29.39
N GLN A 821 -75.98 30.99 29.13
CA GLN A 821 -76.48 29.97 30.09
C GLN A 821 -75.92 28.54 29.87
N LYS A 822 -76.37 27.57 30.69
CA LYS A 822 -75.64 26.31 31.03
C LYS A 822 -76.18 25.03 30.34
N PRO A 823 -75.44 23.89 30.38
CA PRO A 823 -75.58 22.79 29.41
C PRO A 823 -76.39 21.57 29.89
N ILE A 824 -76.72 20.65 28.97
CA ILE A 824 -77.02 19.22 29.25
C ILE A 824 -76.61 18.32 28.05
N LYS A 825 -76.79 16.99 28.14
CA LYS A 825 -75.93 15.96 27.51
C LYS A 825 -76.60 15.10 26.40
N LYS A 826 -75.83 14.81 25.34
CA LYS A 826 -75.69 13.52 24.59
C LYS A 826 -76.93 12.74 24.05
N ALA A 827 -77.12 12.81 22.72
CA ALA A 827 -77.49 11.71 21.76
C ALA A 827 -77.21 12.23 20.32
N LYS A 828 -76.81 11.51 19.24
CA LYS A 828 -76.41 10.11 18.90
C LYS A 828 -77.49 9.13 18.38
N VAL A 829 -77.21 8.49 17.22
CA VAL A 829 -77.93 7.39 16.51
C VAL A 829 -79.19 7.89 15.75
N ALA A 830 -79.54 7.52 14.50
CA ALA A 830 -79.11 6.46 13.55
C ALA A 830 -79.35 6.81 12.05
N LEU A 831 -78.72 6.04 11.13
CA LEU A 831 -79.09 5.56 9.76
C LEU A 831 -79.64 6.57 8.70
N ASP A 832 -79.20 6.60 7.43
CA ASP A 832 -79.22 5.60 6.30
C ASP A 832 -80.61 5.49 5.63
N ASP A 833 -80.79 5.24 4.32
CA ASP A 833 -79.89 4.68 3.28
C ASP A 833 -80.14 5.29 1.85
N ALA A 834 -79.45 4.78 0.82
CA ALA A 834 -79.27 5.36 -0.51
C ALA A 834 -80.15 4.77 -1.66
N SER A 835 -79.99 5.33 -2.87
CA SER A 835 -80.31 4.68 -4.16
C SER A 835 -79.47 5.23 -5.33
N THR A 836 -79.21 4.42 -6.35
CA THR A 836 -78.30 4.65 -7.52
C THR A 836 -79.13 4.72 -8.85
N PRO A 837 -78.62 4.74 -10.13
CA PRO A 837 -77.29 4.40 -10.68
C PRO A 837 -76.69 5.19 -11.91
N ARG A 838 -75.38 4.93 -12.16
CA ARG A 838 -74.53 4.79 -13.40
C ARG A 838 -75.08 5.04 -14.86
N PRO A 839 -74.23 5.08 -15.95
CA PRO A 839 -72.75 5.22 -16.08
C PRO A 839 -72.15 6.02 -17.31
N ALA A 840 -70.90 6.51 -17.15
CA ALA A 840 -69.72 6.50 -18.07
C ALA A 840 -69.70 7.08 -19.52
N LYS A 841 -68.69 7.96 -19.82
CA LYS A 841 -67.72 7.89 -20.96
C LYS A 841 -66.59 8.96 -20.87
N LYS A 842 -65.57 8.89 -21.77
CA LYS A 842 -64.34 9.74 -21.94
C LYS A 842 -64.12 10.01 -23.45
N PRO A 843 -63.08 10.74 -23.95
CA PRO A 843 -62.35 11.97 -23.51
C PRO A 843 -62.18 13.02 -24.67
N LYS A 844 -61.44 14.15 -24.45
CA LYS A 844 -60.67 14.87 -25.52
C LYS A 844 -59.55 15.79 -24.97
N ARG A 845 -58.80 16.49 -25.85
CA ARG A 845 -57.42 17.03 -25.67
C ARG A 845 -57.32 18.57 -25.51
N SER A 846 -56.11 19.05 -25.12
CA SER A 846 -55.43 20.35 -25.42
C SER A 846 -55.08 21.16 -24.16
N MET A 847 -53.93 21.85 -23.98
CA MET A 847 -52.57 21.82 -24.58
C MET A 847 -51.59 22.40 -23.52
N ALA A 848 -50.27 22.21 -23.66
CA ALA A 848 -49.29 22.66 -22.65
C ALA A 848 -48.13 23.49 -23.24
N HIS A 849 -47.58 24.43 -22.46
CA HIS A 849 -46.37 25.19 -22.78
C HIS A 849 -45.38 25.19 -21.60
N HIS A 850 -44.14 24.75 -21.86
CA HIS A 850 -43.01 24.92 -20.96
C HIS A 850 -42.10 26.06 -21.47
N PRO A 851 -41.45 26.84 -20.58
CA PRO A 851 -40.47 27.86 -20.98
C PRO A 851 -39.18 27.21 -21.51
N LYS A 852 -38.51 27.88 -22.45
CA LYS A 852 -37.31 27.37 -23.15
C LYS A 852 -36.03 27.50 -22.30
N LEU A 853 -35.13 26.54 -22.47
CA LEU A 853 -33.77 26.58 -21.91
C LEU A 853 -32.90 27.59 -22.69
N LEU A 854 -32.18 28.45 -21.96
CA LEU A 854 -31.18 29.38 -22.53
C LEU A 854 -29.80 28.73 -22.63
N SER A 855 -29.01 29.14 -23.62
CA SER A 855 -27.69 28.54 -23.88
C SER A 855 -26.62 28.98 -22.88
N PHE A 856 -25.55 28.18 -22.77
CA PHE A 856 -24.47 28.38 -21.80
C PHE A 856 -23.74 29.73 -21.99
N ALA A 857 -23.60 30.19 -23.25
CA ALA A 857 -22.99 31.48 -23.57
C ALA A 857 -23.83 32.68 -23.07
N GLN A 858 -25.15 32.63 -23.26
CA GLN A 858 -26.07 33.69 -22.81
C GLN A 858 -26.11 33.79 -21.28
N ARG A 859 -26.11 32.64 -20.58
CA ARG A 859 -26.03 32.60 -19.11
C ARG A 859 -24.72 33.19 -18.58
N ARG A 860 -23.60 33.03 -19.30
CA ARG A 860 -22.29 33.61 -18.93
C ARG A 860 -22.28 35.14 -19.02
N GLN A 861 -22.84 35.72 -20.08
CA GLN A 861 -22.93 37.19 -20.22
C GLN A 861 -23.83 37.82 -19.13
N GLN A 862 -24.96 37.20 -18.80
CA GLN A 862 -25.90 37.71 -17.81
C GLN A 862 -25.34 37.68 -16.36
N MET A 863 -24.37 36.80 -16.07
CA MET A 863 -23.60 36.84 -14.82
C MET A 863 -22.54 37.94 -14.84
N LEU A 864 -21.80 38.08 -15.94
CA LEU A 864 -20.73 39.09 -16.09
C LEU A 864 -21.23 40.53 -16.01
N SER A 865 -22.46 40.81 -16.46
CA SER A 865 -23.08 42.13 -16.26
C SER A 865 -23.46 42.40 -14.80
N LYS A 866 -23.86 41.38 -14.04
CA LYS A 866 -24.19 41.50 -12.61
C LYS A 866 -22.96 41.64 -11.71
N TRP A 867 -21.81 41.10 -12.13
CA TRP A 867 -20.54 41.20 -11.39
C TRP A 867 -19.82 42.55 -11.56
N LYS A 868 -20.30 43.45 -12.43
CA LYS A 868 -19.71 44.79 -12.65
C LYS A 868 -20.31 45.91 -11.78
N GLN A 869 -21.16 45.61 -10.81
CA GLN A 869 -21.88 46.63 -10.02
C GLN A 869 -21.89 46.40 -8.49
N GLN A 870 -20.80 45.89 -7.91
CA GLN A 870 -20.51 46.08 -6.47
C GLN A 870 -19.03 46.45 -6.26
N PRO A 871 -18.71 47.42 -5.38
CA PRO A 871 -17.34 47.88 -5.15
C PRO A 871 -16.54 46.95 -4.24
N SER A 872 -15.20 46.98 -4.41
CA SER A 872 -14.24 46.26 -3.56
C SER A 872 -14.02 46.96 -2.21
N TYR A 873 -13.46 46.24 -1.24
CA TYR A 873 -13.42 46.63 0.19
C TYR A 873 -12.04 47.19 0.67
N PHE A 874 -10.99 47.14 -0.14
CA PHE A 874 -9.66 47.65 0.25
C PHE A 874 -8.95 48.47 -0.85
N ASP A 875 -9.08 49.80 -0.73
CA ASP A 875 -8.22 50.92 -1.22
C ASP A 875 -9.01 52.23 -0.99
N LYS A 876 -8.47 53.43 -0.70
CA LYS A 876 -7.15 53.96 -0.28
C LYS A 876 -7.40 55.42 0.22
N ASP A 877 -6.61 56.10 1.04
CA ASP A 877 -5.43 55.80 1.87
C ASP A 877 -5.39 56.79 3.07
N ILE A 878 -4.40 56.76 3.97
CA ILE A 878 -4.33 57.65 5.16
C ILE A 878 -3.11 58.61 5.15
N PRO A 879 -3.30 59.94 5.10
CA PRO A 879 -2.31 60.91 5.56
C PRO A 879 -2.44 61.15 7.09
N ALA A 880 -1.32 61.31 7.79
CA ALA A 880 -1.29 61.36 9.25
C ALA A 880 -1.40 62.77 9.84
N GLN A 881 -2.02 62.92 11.02
CA GLN A 881 -1.54 63.82 12.10
C GLN A 881 -2.21 63.64 13.47
N SER A 882 -1.37 63.69 14.51
CA SER A 882 -1.61 64.07 15.92
C SER A 882 -2.59 63.31 16.83
N MET A 883 -2.32 63.42 18.13
CA MET A 883 -3.10 62.93 19.27
C MET A 883 -4.19 63.93 19.69
N VAL A 884 -5.22 63.47 20.43
CA VAL A 884 -5.56 63.88 21.82
C VAL A 884 -6.95 63.32 22.24
N LEU A 885 -7.14 63.10 23.54
CA LEU A 885 -8.40 62.69 24.17
C LEU A 885 -9.56 63.69 23.91
N SER A 886 -10.77 63.19 23.63
CA SER A 886 -11.98 63.62 24.37
C SER A 886 -13.26 62.85 23.98
N SER A 887 -14.19 62.82 24.92
CA SER A 887 -15.60 62.41 24.80
C SER A 887 -16.50 63.64 25.01
N PRO A 888 -17.83 63.59 24.80
CA PRO A 888 -18.63 62.87 23.80
C PRO A 888 -19.73 63.77 23.15
N LYS A 889 -20.57 63.20 22.26
CA LYS A 889 -21.77 63.82 21.62
C LYS A 889 -21.36 64.84 20.52
N LYS A 890 -22.21 65.24 19.56
CA LYS A 890 -23.68 65.29 19.46
C LYS A 890 -24.11 65.12 17.99
N ALA A 891 -25.36 64.78 17.71
CA ALA A 891 -25.85 64.49 16.34
C ALA A 891 -26.71 65.61 15.72
N THR A 892 -26.65 65.73 14.38
CA THR A 892 -27.61 66.41 13.50
C THR A 892 -27.62 65.73 12.11
N SER A 893 -28.68 65.79 11.29
CA SER A 893 -30.13 65.78 11.57
C SER A 893 -30.91 65.65 10.25
N MET A 894 -31.96 64.83 10.21
CA MET A 894 -33.04 64.97 9.21
C MET A 894 -34.42 64.72 9.84
N ALA A 895 -35.42 65.43 9.30
CA ALA A 895 -36.88 65.32 9.49
C ALA A 895 -37.42 64.64 10.78
N LYS A 896 -38.00 65.44 11.68
CA LYS A 896 -38.76 64.95 12.85
C LYS A 896 -40.18 64.50 12.44
N LYS A 897 -40.53 63.24 12.71
CA LYS A 897 -41.82 62.95 13.39
C LYS A 897 -41.57 62.98 14.91
N PRO A 898 -42.53 63.40 15.74
CA PRO A 898 -42.31 63.46 17.19
C PRO A 898 -42.10 62.05 17.76
N LEU A 899 -40.90 61.79 18.29
CA LEU A 899 -40.69 60.64 19.16
C LEU A 899 -41.44 60.89 20.47
N VAL A 900 -42.57 60.20 20.66
CA VAL A 900 -43.17 60.03 21.97
C VAL A 900 -42.09 59.41 22.87
N LYS A 901 -41.83 60.03 24.03
CA LYS A 901 -40.84 59.49 24.98
C LYS A 901 -41.31 58.10 25.43
N PRO A 902 -40.41 57.11 25.55
CA PRO A 902 -40.79 55.79 26.05
C PRO A 902 -41.40 55.95 27.44
N THR A 903 -42.65 55.52 27.58
CA THR A 903 -43.33 55.52 28.88
C THR A 903 -42.78 54.39 29.76
N TRP A 904 -43.08 54.43 31.05
CA TRP A 904 -42.76 53.30 31.93
C TRP A 904 -43.44 52.00 31.44
N LEU A 905 -44.67 52.10 30.93
CA LEU A 905 -45.38 50.96 30.32
C LEU A 905 -44.68 50.42 29.07
N ASP A 906 -44.24 51.27 28.13
CA ASP A 906 -43.44 50.87 26.96
C ASP A 906 -42.12 50.20 27.37
N THR A 907 -41.52 50.64 28.49
CA THR A 907 -40.32 50.03 29.07
C THR A 907 -40.60 48.63 29.61
N VAL A 908 -41.67 48.46 30.40
CA VAL A 908 -42.11 47.16 30.95
C VAL A 908 -42.49 46.17 29.84
N VAL A 909 -43.23 46.62 28.82
CA VAL A 909 -43.63 45.79 27.68
C VAL A 909 -42.41 45.31 26.88
N ARG A 910 -41.44 46.19 26.59
CA ARG A 910 -40.18 45.79 25.94
C ARG A 910 -39.33 44.86 26.80
N GLN A 911 -39.34 45.03 28.13
CA GLN A 911 -38.64 44.13 29.04
C GLN A 911 -39.27 42.73 29.04
N HIS A 912 -40.61 42.63 29.09
CA HIS A 912 -41.32 41.35 28.96
C HIS A 912 -41.03 40.66 27.62
N LEU A 913 -41.09 41.39 26.51
CA LEU A 913 -40.81 40.85 25.19
C LEU A 913 -39.33 40.43 25.01
N ARG A 914 -38.39 41.17 25.62
CA ARG A 914 -36.96 40.77 25.66
C ARG A 914 -36.75 39.51 26.50
N GLU A 915 -37.54 39.30 27.55
CA GLU A 915 -37.52 38.04 28.30
C GLU A 915 -38.05 36.86 27.45
N GLN A 916 -39.15 37.05 26.70
CA GLN A 916 -39.62 36.05 25.73
C GLN A 916 -38.54 35.72 24.66
N HIS A 917 -37.80 36.73 24.19
CA HIS A 917 -36.66 36.54 23.29
C HIS A 917 -35.51 35.75 23.94
N ARG A 918 -35.23 35.97 25.24
CA ARG A 918 -34.23 35.21 26.02
C ARG A 918 -34.54 33.71 26.07
N LEU A 919 -35.82 33.35 26.08
CA LEU A 919 -36.33 31.97 26.12
C LEU A 919 -36.29 31.26 24.75
N CYS A 920 -36.05 31.96 23.63
CA CYS A 920 -35.90 31.33 22.31
C CYS A 920 -34.67 30.39 22.28
N PRO A 921 -34.70 29.24 21.58
CA PRO A 921 -33.54 28.36 21.46
C PRO A 921 -32.35 29.07 20.79
N HIS A 922 -32.59 29.63 19.60
CA HIS A 922 -31.62 30.34 18.77
C HIS A 922 -32.11 31.79 18.53
N PRO A 923 -31.85 32.74 19.44
CA PRO A 923 -32.23 34.13 19.23
C PRO A 923 -31.36 34.75 18.14
N VAL A 924 -31.98 35.56 17.27
CA VAL A 924 -31.29 36.34 16.23
C VAL A 924 -31.27 37.84 16.58
N SER A 925 -30.27 38.57 16.09
CA SER A 925 -30.06 39.99 16.41
C SER A 925 -31.03 40.95 15.72
N VAL A 926 -31.61 40.53 14.59
CA VAL A 926 -32.60 41.30 13.81
C VAL A 926 -33.89 40.48 13.75
N VAL A 927 -34.97 41.05 14.29
CA VAL A 927 -36.30 40.42 14.41
C VAL A 927 -37.38 41.37 13.92
N PRO A 928 -38.50 40.87 13.36
CA PRO A 928 -39.67 41.69 13.08
C PRO A 928 -40.33 42.19 14.39
N PRO A 929 -41.25 43.18 14.32
CA PRO A 929 -42.01 43.62 15.49
C PRO A 929 -42.78 42.46 16.13
N PHE A 930 -42.77 42.42 17.46
CA PHE A 930 -43.51 41.45 18.24
C PHE A 930 -45.00 41.86 18.29
N SER A 931 -45.89 40.87 18.16
CA SER A 931 -47.30 41.03 18.52
C SER A 931 -47.47 40.85 20.02
N LEU A 932 -48.37 41.63 20.62
CA LEU A 932 -48.77 41.54 22.03
C LEU A 932 -50.05 40.69 22.20
N THR A 933 -50.87 40.61 21.16
CA THR A 933 -52.16 39.89 21.16
C THR A 933 -52.04 38.40 20.84
N ALA A 934 -50.86 37.93 20.42
CA ALA A 934 -50.61 36.52 20.12
C ALA A 934 -50.53 35.64 21.38
N SER A 935 -51.40 34.64 21.50
CA SER A 935 -51.47 33.70 22.64
C SER A 935 -50.33 32.66 22.72
N LYS A 936 -49.25 32.85 21.95
CA LYS A 936 -48.08 31.96 21.91
C LYS A 936 -46.81 32.80 22.10
N SER A 937 -45.89 32.31 22.93
CA SER A 937 -44.58 32.95 23.12
C SER A 937 -43.79 33.03 21.81
N HIS A 938 -42.98 34.08 21.68
CA HIS A 938 -42.16 34.31 20.50
C HIS A 938 -41.19 33.14 20.26
N ARG A 939 -40.97 32.84 18.97
CA ARG A 939 -39.84 32.03 18.50
C ARG A 939 -39.21 32.73 17.30
N CYS A 940 -37.89 32.84 17.32
CA CYS A 940 -37.13 33.23 16.15
C CYS A 940 -37.24 32.16 15.04
N PRO A 941 -37.08 32.54 13.76
CA PRO A 941 -36.97 31.57 12.67
C PRO A 941 -35.66 30.79 12.78
N ASP A 942 -35.72 29.46 12.79
CA ASP A 942 -34.53 28.61 12.78
C ASP A 942 -33.81 28.70 11.42
N VAL A 943 -32.53 29.05 11.43
CA VAL A 943 -31.67 29.07 10.24
C VAL A 943 -31.06 27.69 10.03
N SER A 944 -31.89 26.72 9.65
CA SER A 944 -31.41 25.41 9.21
C SER A 944 -30.92 25.47 7.75
N PRO A 945 -29.71 25.01 7.42
CA PRO A 945 -29.39 24.66 6.03
C PRO A 945 -30.32 23.52 5.57
N PRO A 946 -30.61 23.40 4.26
CA PRO A 946 -31.52 22.36 3.75
C PRO A 946 -30.98 20.95 4.05
N PRO A 947 -31.86 19.97 4.31
CA PRO A 947 -31.45 18.64 4.72
C PRO A 947 -30.70 17.89 3.61
N LEU A 948 -29.45 17.51 3.89
CA LEU A 948 -28.67 16.60 3.05
C LEU A 948 -29.17 15.15 3.20
N TYR A 949 -30.32 14.86 2.58
CA TYR A 949 -30.79 13.49 2.40
C TYR A 949 -31.50 13.32 1.05
N VAL A 950 -30.74 12.93 0.03
CA VAL A 950 -31.28 12.54 -1.28
C VAL A 950 -31.61 11.04 -1.22
N PRO A 951 -32.86 10.62 -1.49
CA PRO A 951 -33.23 9.21 -1.39
C PRO A 951 -32.61 8.37 -2.53
N PRO A 952 -32.41 7.04 -2.34
CA PRO A 952 -31.44 6.26 -3.13
C PRO A 952 -31.79 5.98 -4.61
N TRP A 953 -32.86 6.55 -5.15
CA TRP A 953 -33.34 6.31 -6.52
C TRP A 953 -32.98 7.43 -7.52
N MET A 954 -32.03 8.31 -7.16
CA MET A 954 -31.57 9.41 -8.02
C MET A 954 -30.08 9.28 -8.44
N ILE A 955 -29.42 8.16 -8.12
CA ILE A 955 -27.97 7.94 -8.34
C ILE A 955 -27.72 7.00 -9.55
N GLU A 956 -28.29 7.33 -10.72
CA GLU A 956 -28.15 6.50 -11.94
C GLU A 956 -27.66 7.25 -13.19
N ASN A 957 -27.32 8.55 -13.10
CA ASN A 957 -26.95 9.37 -14.27
C ASN A 957 -25.66 10.22 -14.11
N TYR A 958 -24.75 9.84 -13.21
CA TYR A 958 -23.48 10.57 -12.98
C TYR A 958 -22.25 9.66 -12.81
N VAL A 959 -22.18 8.54 -13.56
CA VAL A 959 -21.02 7.63 -13.60
C VAL A 959 -20.54 7.39 -15.03
N PHE A 960 -20.47 8.46 -15.83
CA PHE A 960 -19.80 8.47 -17.14
C PHE A 960 -19.05 9.81 -17.30
N VAL A 961 -17.91 9.78 -18.01
CA VAL A 961 -16.97 10.91 -18.17
C VAL A 961 -16.25 11.32 -16.87
N LEU A 962 -15.46 10.39 -16.31
CA LEU A 962 -14.14 10.68 -15.68
C LEU A 962 -13.34 9.37 -15.54
N SER A 963 -13.06 8.73 -16.67
CA SER A 963 -12.31 7.47 -16.74
C SER A 963 -11.47 7.42 -18.01
N ASN A 964 -10.49 8.32 -18.07
CA ASN A 964 -9.31 8.30 -18.94
C ASN A 964 -8.27 9.25 -18.34
N THR A 965 -7.00 9.05 -18.68
CA THR A 965 -5.85 9.87 -18.24
C THR A 965 -5.50 9.74 -16.74
N ILE A 966 -4.75 8.69 -16.40
CA ILE A 966 -3.35 8.80 -15.92
C ILE A 966 -2.73 7.39 -15.95
N VAL A 967 -1.70 7.22 -16.79
CA VAL A 967 -0.77 6.09 -16.87
C VAL A 967 0.56 6.69 -17.33
N PHE A 968 1.70 6.24 -16.77
CA PHE A 968 3.03 6.89 -16.82
C PHE A 968 3.04 8.27 -16.13
N LYS A 969 3.89 8.53 -15.13
CA LYS A 969 5.30 8.13 -14.98
C LYS A 969 5.59 7.36 -13.69
#